data_AF-A0A6A3XCR1-F1
#
_entry.id   AF-A0A6A3XCR1-F1
#
_cell.length_a   1.000
_cell.length_b   1.000
_cell.length_c   1.000
_cell.angle_alpha   90.00
_cell.angle_beta   90.00
_cell.angle_gamma   90.00
#
_symmetry.space_group_name_H-M   'P 1'
#
loop_
_entity.id
_entity.type
_entity.pdbx_description
1 polymer ?
#
loop_
_entity_poly.entity_id
_entity_poly.type
_entity_poly.pdbx_seq_one_letter_code
_entity_poly.pdbx_strand_id
1 'polypeptide(L)'
;MFKVYVEASLDDGAQGGDGDDDGGELSSENMDLDILIMEDVTFVETLQNINSIVLDAYELAEENCGELSIFLERYQENTRFRKDVSDPSRYLGTDVHDFRELLDKYIQEAQDVDTVAETASCGLLLLDRTELNSLLKPSPRKCLDGLYKLIPVVFRLLNDNLTKELTTTNDRISTIPTTVEEFSESLAFLRELQAGHDEIEERYRCVRSLYHLLEEYRVKMTDTDQMNAFVLTQKKSQLKASMELFEGCCEQYSAKFGIELEARLPGLVSKLTTVSNALSNSPLFDLKSNINDIIGYLTRVEADIIQLETEVKLHFQYEKTLGLPQSTAFEELDDLKADLALKIDMWKMFQEWRGVVSVWEKQRFPEEIDFTTIVDRVEHFYNQITQWEQRLSEGMGPLCVHLKSCVEEYRVTMPILTDLRCPSFEERHYYQLRELLGFGIRHLGSSRTSMNAPVLTLGELVQMHLSPFGSQINRIATEAAQERLLKDMLSKIIVLWERLEFDVKPHKESKEYYVLASLEAIYTTLEESLRRVVVSLVTTDVHFRDIVESLVAKRVTDENDFLWEQQLRYQWYAESDECEIQQANCRIKYGYEYMGACSRLVITPLTDRCWMTITGALELRYGAAPSGPAGTGKTETSKDLAKALGILCIVINCSSQMSCKMMGSILNGVIQAGTWVCLDEFNRIDIEVLSVVGQQMSVLRNARLMDSTDVLLDGQCVPLREHHVIITMNPGLRSDR
;
A
#
# COMPACT_ATOMS: atom_id res chain seq x y z
N MET A 1 -81.69 -13.44 -16.95
CA MET A 1 -82.31 -12.20 -17.47
C MET A 1 -83.82 -12.21 -17.17
N PHE A 2 -84.20 -12.30 -15.89
CA PHE A 2 -85.61 -12.29 -15.42
C PHE A 2 -85.77 -11.29 -14.25
N LYS A 3 -84.95 -10.24 -14.25
CA LYS A 3 -84.88 -9.18 -13.23
C LYS A 3 -85.18 -7.80 -13.83
N VAL A 4 -85.89 -7.78 -14.97
CA VAL A 4 -86.06 -6.62 -15.87
C VAL A 4 -87.48 -6.59 -16.48
N TYR A 5 -88.47 -7.19 -15.80
CA TYR A 5 -89.87 -7.09 -16.22
C TYR A 5 -90.75 -6.82 -15.00
N VAL A 6 -91.48 -5.70 -15.07
CA VAL A 6 -92.62 -5.32 -14.21
C VAL A 6 -92.27 -4.90 -12.77
N GLU A 7 -91.31 -3.98 -12.64
CA GLU A 7 -91.42 -2.86 -11.67
C GLU A 7 -92.38 -1.78 -12.23
N ALA A 8 -93.52 -2.16 -12.81
CA ALA A 8 -94.35 -1.31 -13.68
C ALA A 8 -95.81 -1.23 -13.20
N SER A 9 -96.01 -0.83 -11.94
CA SER A 9 -97.34 -0.57 -11.36
C SER A 9 -97.36 0.56 -10.31
N LEU A 10 -96.33 1.41 -10.24
CA LEU A 10 -96.29 2.60 -9.37
C LEU A 10 -95.79 3.83 -10.15
N ASP A 11 -96.66 4.85 -10.22
CA ASP A 11 -96.54 6.19 -10.84
C ASP A 11 -96.36 6.28 -12.38
N ASP A 12 -96.91 7.26 -13.09
CA ASP A 12 -97.40 8.60 -12.67
C ASP A 12 -98.57 9.14 -13.55
N GLY A 13 -99.35 10.14 -13.09
CA GLY A 13 -100.64 10.53 -13.68
C GLY A 13 -101.30 11.91 -13.40
N ALA A 14 -100.56 12.94 -12.96
CA ALA A 14 -100.81 14.40 -13.18
C ALA A 14 -102.09 15.20 -12.73
N GLN A 15 -101.84 16.51 -12.56
CA GLN A 15 -102.62 17.66 -12.02
C GLN A 15 -103.87 18.19 -12.78
N GLY A 16 -104.94 18.60 -12.05
CA GLY A 16 -105.31 20.03 -11.80
C GLY A 16 -106.33 20.85 -12.65
N GLY A 17 -107.51 21.16 -12.07
CA GLY A 17 -108.38 22.37 -12.28
C GLY A 17 -109.20 22.52 -13.60
N ASP A 18 -110.19 23.42 -13.77
CA ASP A 18 -111.13 24.11 -12.84
C ASP A 18 -112.25 24.84 -13.67
N GLY A 19 -113.55 24.63 -13.37
CA GLY A 19 -114.67 25.55 -13.75
C GLY A 19 -115.60 25.25 -14.95
N ASP A 20 -116.91 25.18 -14.64
CA ASP A 20 -118.12 25.33 -15.50
C ASP A 20 -118.35 24.26 -16.62
N ASP A 21 -119.56 23.87 -17.06
CA ASP A 21 -120.99 23.88 -16.58
C ASP A 21 -121.79 23.09 -17.67
N ASP A 22 -122.76 22.18 -17.47
CA ASP A 22 -123.49 21.57 -16.33
C ASP A 22 -123.78 20.07 -16.68
N GLY A 23 -124.26 19.26 -15.72
CA GLY A 23 -125.21 18.17 -16.02
C GLY A 23 -124.76 16.70 -15.95
N GLY A 24 -124.49 16.16 -14.74
CA GLY A 24 -125.02 14.82 -14.40
C GLY A 24 -124.07 13.72 -13.89
N GLU A 25 -124.55 13.08 -12.81
CA GLU A 25 -124.38 11.66 -12.39
C GLU A 25 -122.97 11.10 -12.02
N LEU A 26 -122.80 10.88 -10.70
CA LEU A 26 -121.64 10.36 -9.96
C LEU A 26 -121.60 8.81 -9.95
N SER A 27 -120.50 8.11 -10.26
CA SER A 27 -119.23 7.86 -9.51
C SER A 27 -119.42 7.08 -8.18
N SER A 28 -118.63 6.05 -7.81
CA SER A 28 -117.32 5.53 -8.28
C SER A 28 -117.21 4.01 -7.95
N GLU A 29 -116.74 3.05 -8.78
CA GLU A 29 -115.49 2.92 -9.59
C GLU A 29 -114.22 2.75 -8.73
N ASN A 30 -113.31 1.77 -8.94
CA ASN A 30 -113.28 0.57 -9.80
C ASN A 30 -112.65 -0.59 -8.99
N MET A 31 -113.23 -1.79 -9.04
CA MET A 31 -112.60 -3.01 -8.52
C MET A 31 -112.22 -3.87 -9.74
N ASP A 32 -110.97 -3.73 -10.19
CA ASP A 32 -110.51 -4.44 -11.39
C ASP A 32 -110.48 -5.95 -11.12
N LEU A 33 -110.97 -6.75 -12.07
CA LEU A 33 -111.06 -8.20 -11.89
C LEU A 33 -109.65 -8.81 -11.77
N ASP A 34 -108.68 -8.21 -12.45
CA ASP A 34 -107.27 -8.58 -12.38
C ASP A 34 -106.69 -8.27 -10.99
N ILE A 35 -107.09 -7.19 -10.32
CA ILE A 35 -106.68 -6.89 -8.93
C ILE A 35 -107.29 -7.91 -7.97
N LEU A 36 -108.57 -8.25 -8.12
CA LEU A 36 -109.23 -9.27 -7.30
C LEU A 36 -108.60 -10.67 -7.44
N ILE A 37 -108.11 -11.02 -8.63
CA ILE A 37 -107.39 -12.29 -8.87
C ILE A 37 -105.95 -12.21 -8.34
N MET A 38 -105.27 -11.06 -8.47
CA MET A 38 -103.93 -10.82 -7.92
C MET A 38 -103.91 -10.71 -6.38
N GLU A 39 -105.04 -10.39 -5.74
CA GLU A 39 -105.21 -10.40 -4.28
C GLU A 39 -105.76 -11.74 -3.76
N ASP A 40 -106.23 -12.65 -4.63
CA ASP A 40 -106.70 -13.98 -4.22
C ASP A 40 -105.54 -14.82 -3.66
N VAL A 41 -105.65 -15.17 -2.37
CA VAL A 41 -104.61 -15.88 -1.63
C VAL A 41 -104.23 -17.19 -2.33
N THR A 42 -105.22 -17.94 -2.83
CA THR A 42 -104.99 -19.20 -3.54
C THR A 42 -104.27 -19.01 -4.89
N PHE A 43 -104.58 -17.96 -5.65
CA PHE A 43 -103.89 -17.63 -6.90
C PHE A 43 -102.44 -17.20 -6.63
N VAL A 44 -102.22 -16.32 -5.65
CA VAL A 44 -100.88 -15.85 -5.26
C VAL A 44 -100.01 -17.00 -4.74
N GLU A 45 -100.53 -17.83 -3.83
CA GLU A 45 -99.82 -19.04 -3.36
C GLU A 45 -99.50 -19.98 -4.53
N THR A 46 -100.42 -20.19 -5.47
CA THR A 46 -100.18 -21.04 -6.63
C THR A 46 -99.08 -20.46 -7.55
N LEU A 47 -99.08 -19.15 -7.78
CA LEU A 47 -98.07 -18.46 -8.60
C LEU A 47 -96.69 -18.50 -7.92
N GLN A 48 -96.63 -18.31 -6.60
CA GLN A 48 -95.40 -18.44 -5.81
C GLN A 48 -94.88 -19.88 -5.82
N ASN A 49 -95.75 -20.88 -5.67
CA ASN A 49 -95.37 -22.29 -5.76
C ASN A 49 -94.82 -22.66 -7.14
N ILE A 50 -95.44 -22.18 -8.23
CA ILE A 50 -94.92 -22.38 -9.60
C ILE A 50 -93.53 -21.74 -9.76
N ASN A 51 -93.35 -20.51 -9.28
CA ASN A 51 -92.04 -19.85 -9.32
C ASN A 51 -90.98 -20.60 -8.49
N SER A 52 -91.34 -21.12 -7.30
CA SER A 52 -90.43 -21.95 -6.50
C SER A 52 -90.00 -23.19 -7.26
N ILE A 53 -90.95 -23.98 -7.79
CA ILE A 53 -90.64 -25.22 -8.52
C ILE A 53 -89.77 -24.97 -9.76
N VAL A 54 -89.95 -23.83 -10.44
CA VAL A 54 -89.09 -23.43 -11.56
C VAL A 54 -87.69 -23.03 -11.08
N LEU A 55 -87.57 -22.28 -9.99
CA LEU A 55 -86.28 -21.93 -9.39
C LEU A 55 -85.53 -23.17 -8.88
N ASP A 56 -86.20 -24.05 -8.15
CA ASP A 56 -85.65 -25.33 -7.65
C ASP A 56 -85.10 -26.19 -8.81
N ALA A 57 -85.81 -26.22 -9.96
CA ALA A 57 -85.35 -26.92 -11.16
C ALA A 57 -84.10 -26.28 -11.80
N TYR A 58 -83.96 -24.95 -11.74
CA TYR A 58 -82.76 -24.25 -12.20
C TYR A 58 -81.58 -24.40 -11.21
N GLU A 59 -81.82 -24.35 -9.89
CA GLU A 59 -80.78 -24.61 -8.88
C GLU A 59 -80.24 -26.04 -8.98
N LEU A 60 -81.12 -27.04 -9.11
CA LEU A 60 -80.74 -28.43 -9.33
C LEU A 60 -79.98 -28.65 -10.65
N ALA A 61 -80.27 -27.83 -11.68
CA ALA A 61 -79.52 -27.82 -12.93
C ALA A 61 -78.14 -27.17 -12.78
N GLU A 62 -78.02 -26.10 -11.98
CA GLU A 62 -76.75 -25.43 -11.68
C GLU A 62 -75.83 -26.32 -10.84
N GLU A 63 -76.35 -27.00 -9.80
CA GLU A 63 -75.62 -28.00 -9.02
C GLU A 63 -75.12 -29.15 -9.91
N ASN A 64 -75.99 -29.69 -10.77
CA ASN A 64 -75.62 -30.70 -11.77
C ASN A 64 -74.54 -30.22 -12.77
N CYS A 65 -74.47 -28.92 -13.07
CA CYS A 65 -73.39 -28.34 -13.88
C CYS A 65 -72.11 -28.13 -13.05
N GLY A 66 -72.25 -27.81 -11.76
CA GLY A 66 -71.15 -27.69 -10.81
C GLY A 66 -70.34 -28.98 -10.67
N GLU A 67 -71.00 -30.14 -10.61
CA GLU A 67 -70.34 -31.45 -10.61
C GLU A 67 -69.46 -31.71 -11.85
N LEU A 68 -69.75 -31.06 -12.99
CA LEU A 68 -68.97 -31.21 -14.22
C LEU A 68 -67.68 -30.37 -14.24
N SER A 69 -67.50 -29.44 -13.30
CA SER A 69 -66.32 -28.55 -13.23
C SER A 69 -65.00 -29.31 -13.21
N ILE A 70 -64.91 -30.38 -12.41
CA ILE A 70 -63.69 -31.21 -12.28
C ILE A 70 -63.30 -31.89 -13.61
N PHE A 71 -64.29 -32.25 -14.44
CA PHE A 71 -64.05 -32.84 -15.75
C PHE A 71 -63.64 -31.78 -16.79
N LEU A 72 -64.14 -30.54 -16.66
CA LEU A 72 -63.72 -29.41 -17.49
C LEU A 72 -62.25 -29.03 -17.21
N GLU A 73 -61.84 -28.98 -15.95
CA GLU A 73 -60.45 -28.74 -15.55
C GLU A 73 -59.51 -29.83 -16.10
N ARG A 74 -59.83 -31.11 -15.85
CA ARG A 74 -59.11 -32.26 -16.42
C ARG A 74 -59.06 -32.21 -17.95
N TYR A 75 -60.13 -31.79 -18.63
CA TYR A 75 -60.12 -31.64 -20.09
C TYR A 75 -59.15 -30.56 -20.58
N GLN A 76 -59.06 -29.43 -19.85
CA GLN A 76 -58.09 -28.37 -20.15
C GLN A 76 -56.65 -28.82 -19.90
N GLU A 77 -56.37 -29.54 -18.80
CA GLU A 77 -55.06 -30.16 -18.54
C GLU A 77 -54.67 -31.13 -19.65
N ASN A 78 -55.54 -32.08 -19.98
CA ASN A 78 -55.36 -33.05 -21.06
C ASN A 78 -55.04 -32.38 -22.40
N THR A 79 -55.72 -31.27 -22.71
CA THR A 79 -55.49 -30.50 -23.94
C THR A 79 -54.12 -29.80 -23.96
N ARG A 80 -53.56 -29.41 -22.80
CA ARG A 80 -52.20 -28.88 -22.68
C ARG A 80 -51.17 -30.01 -22.81
N PHE A 81 -51.29 -31.04 -21.96
CA PHE A 81 -50.39 -32.19 -21.93
C PHE A 81 -50.24 -32.86 -23.31
N ARG A 82 -51.33 -33.01 -24.06
CA ARG A 82 -51.31 -33.56 -25.42
C ARG A 82 -50.44 -32.77 -26.42
N LYS A 83 -50.20 -31.48 -26.20
CA LYS A 83 -49.22 -30.70 -26.99
C LYS A 83 -47.80 -31.04 -26.59
N ASP A 84 -47.53 -31.13 -25.28
CA ASP A 84 -46.18 -31.34 -24.75
C ASP A 84 -45.68 -32.78 -25.00
N VAL A 85 -46.54 -33.79 -24.89
CA VAL A 85 -46.26 -35.22 -25.19
C VAL A 85 -45.80 -35.47 -26.63
N SER A 86 -46.02 -34.51 -27.54
CA SER A 86 -45.56 -34.64 -28.94
C SER A 86 -44.04 -34.44 -29.12
N ASP A 87 -43.33 -33.99 -28.09
CA ASP A 87 -41.89 -33.72 -28.09
C ASP A 87 -41.12 -34.69 -27.16
N PRO A 88 -40.48 -35.76 -27.71
CA PRO A 88 -39.74 -36.72 -26.91
C PRO A 88 -38.55 -36.15 -26.14
N SER A 89 -38.01 -35.00 -26.55
CA SER A 89 -36.79 -34.44 -25.94
C SER A 89 -36.99 -34.02 -24.49
N ARG A 90 -38.20 -33.57 -24.14
CA ARG A 90 -38.58 -33.10 -22.80
C ARG A 90 -38.63 -34.19 -21.75
N TYR A 91 -38.73 -35.45 -22.19
CA TYR A 91 -38.96 -36.61 -21.32
C TYR A 91 -37.74 -37.54 -21.21
N LEU A 92 -36.58 -37.12 -21.74
CA LEU A 92 -35.33 -37.89 -21.67
C LEU A 92 -34.73 -38.00 -20.26
N GLY A 93 -35.11 -37.10 -19.34
CA GLY A 93 -34.67 -37.09 -17.94
C GLY A 93 -35.79 -37.33 -16.93
N THR A 94 -36.96 -37.80 -17.38
CA THR A 94 -38.13 -38.11 -16.54
C THR A 94 -37.96 -39.47 -15.88
N ASP A 95 -38.30 -39.61 -14.59
CA ASP A 95 -38.16 -40.89 -13.90
C ASP A 95 -39.23 -41.90 -14.35
N VAL A 96 -38.92 -43.19 -14.22
CA VAL A 96 -39.85 -44.28 -14.54
C VAL A 96 -41.06 -44.27 -13.61
N HIS A 97 -40.93 -43.73 -12.39
CA HIS A 97 -42.03 -43.47 -11.48
C HIS A 97 -42.99 -42.39 -12.02
N ASP A 98 -42.48 -41.26 -12.53
CA ASP A 98 -43.30 -40.20 -13.11
C ASP A 98 -44.11 -40.72 -14.32
N PHE A 99 -43.49 -41.53 -15.18
CA PHE A 99 -44.19 -42.19 -16.29
C PHE A 99 -45.29 -43.14 -15.80
N ARG A 100 -45.07 -43.87 -14.69
CA ARG A 100 -46.07 -44.73 -14.07
C ARG A 100 -47.25 -43.91 -13.54
N GLU A 101 -46.99 -42.85 -12.79
CA GLU A 101 -48.03 -41.95 -12.27
C GLU A 101 -48.86 -41.33 -13.39
N LEU A 102 -48.23 -40.91 -14.49
CA LEU A 102 -48.94 -40.37 -15.66
C LEU A 102 -49.82 -41.42 -16.35
N LEU A 103 -49.36 -42.66 -16.48
CA LEU A 103 -50.16 -43.76 -17.04
C LEU A 103 -51.36 -44.06 -16.12
N ASP A 104 -51.14 -44.20 -14.82
CA ASP A 104 -52.18 -44.48 -13.84
C ASP A 104 -53.21 -43.33 -13.75
N LYS A 105 -52.76 -42.06 -13.76
CA LYS A 105 -53.64 -40.88 -13.80
C LYS A 105 -54.62 -40.96 -14.97
N TYR A 106 -54.14 -41.14 -16.19
CA TYR A 106 -55.01 -41.11 -17.37
C TYR A 106 -55.82 -42.40 -17.57
N ILE A 107 -55.38 -43.54 -17.01
CA ILE A 107 -56.22 -44.75 -16.90
C ILE A 107 -57.39 -44.47 -15.96
N GLN A 108 -57.16 -43.85 -14.79
CA GLN A 108 -58.23 -43.49 -13.86
C GLN A 108 -59.16 -42.42 -14.45
N GLU A 109 -58.64 -41.35 -15.05
CA GLU A 109 -59.48 -40.33 -15.70
C GLU A 109 -60.33 -40.92 -16.83
N ALA A 110 -59.83 -41.89 -17.59
CA ALA A 110 -60.62 -42.56 -18.63
C ALA A 110 -61.79 -43.37 -18.05
N GLN A 111 -61.63 -43.97 -16.86
CA GLN A 111 -62.71 -44.64 -16.15
C GLN A 111 -63.70 -43.64 -15.55
N ASP A 112 -63.21 -42.58 -14.89
CA ASP A 112 -64.04 -41.55 -14.27
C ASP A 112 -64.97 -40.88 -15.30
N VAL A 113 -64.44 -40.50 -16.46
CA VAL A 113 -65.23 -39.81 -17.51
C VAL A 113 -66.25 -40.75 -18.19
N ASP A 114 -66.04 -42.07 -18.17
CA ASP A 114 -67.03 -43.03 -18.67
C ASP A 114 -68.28 -43.10 -17.77
N THR A 115 -68.14 -42.83 -16.46
CA THR A 115 -69.28 -42.80 -15.52
C THR A 115 -70.25 -41.64 -15.77
N VAL A 116 -69.83 -40.61 -16.51
CA VAL A 116 -70.67 -39.45 -16.81
C VAL A 116 -71.83 -39.85 -17.74
N ALA A 117 -73.05 -39.72 -17.21
CA ALA A 117 -74.29 -39.99 -17.92
C ALA A 117 -74.52 -39.01 -19.09
N GLU A 118 -75.28 -39.46 -20.09
CA GLU A 118 -75.59 -38.68 -21.30
C GLU A 118 -76.75 -37.70 -21.12
N THR A 119 -77.61 -37.93 -20.12
CA THR A 119 -78.71 -37.02 -19.76
C THR A 119 -78.87 -36.96 -18.24
N ALA A 120 -79.17 -35.78 -17.69
CA ALA A 120 -79.51 -35.60 -16.27
C ALA A 120 -80.87 -34.91 -16.12
N SER A 121 -81.71 -35.40 -15.20
CA SER A 121 -83.08 -34.91 -14.97
C SER A 121 -83.10 -33.97 -13.77
N CYS A 122 -83.34 -32.68 -14.01
CA CYS A 122 -83.32 -31.60 -13.03
C CYS A 122 -84.76 -31.08 -12.82
N GLY A 123 -85.61 -31.90 -12.22
CA GLY A 123 -87.03 -31.59 -11.99
C GLY A 123 -87.80 -31.40 -13.29
N LEU A 124 -88.12 -30.15 -13.62
CA LEU A 124 -88.80 -29.76 -14.88
C LEU A 124 -87.85 -29.69 -16.10
N LEU A 125 -86.54 -29.68 -15.88
CA LEU A 125 -85.53 -29.54 -16.93
C LEU A 125 -84.82 -30.88 -17.19
N LEU A 126 -84.42 -31.13 -18.44
CA LEU A 126 -83.56 -32.24 -18.83
C LEU A 126 -82.28 -31.68 -19.45
N LEU A 127 -81.12 -31.97 -18.85
CA LEU A 127 -79.82 -31.61 -19.38
C LEU A 127 -79.34 -32.69 -20.34
N ASP A 128 -79.26 -32.38 -21.63
CA ASP A 128 -78.57 -33.21 -22.63
C ASP A 128 -77.06 -32.94 -22.57
N ARG A 129 -76.26 -34.00 -22.39
CA ARG A 129 -74.80 -33.98 -22.28
C ARG A 129 -74.13 -34.77 -23.40
N THR A 130 -74.86 -35.20 -24.43
CA THR A 130 -74.34 -36.04 -25.52
C THR A 130 -73.18 -35.39 -26.27
N GLU A 131 -73.31 -34.12 -26.67
CA GLU A 131 -72.25 -33.36 -27.34
C GLU A 131 -71.03 -33.16 -26.43
N LEU A 132 -71.25 -32.82 -25.16
CA LEU A 132 -70.18 -32.66 -24.16
C LEU A 132 -69.41 -33.98 -23.93
N ASN A 133 -70.12 -35.10 -23.76
CA ASN A 133 -69.52 -36.42 -23.58
C ASN A 133 -68.74 -36.87 -24.81
N SER A 134 -69.15 -36.47 -26.02
CA SER A 134 -68.40 -36.74 -27.25
C SER A 134 -67.01 -36.09 -27.27
N LEU A 135 -66.81 -35.01 -26.50
CA LEU A 135 -65.53 -34.32 -26.34
C LEU A 135 -64.76 -34.82 -25.10
N LEU A 136 -65.44 -35.01 -23.96
CA LEU A 136 -64.82 -35.44 -22.70
C LEU A 136 -64.32 -36.89 -22.76
N LYS A 137 -65.17 -37.88 -23.10
CA LYS A 137 -64.83 -39.33 -23.06
C LYS A 137 -63.58 -39.72 -23.87
N PRO A 138 -63.29 -39.15 -25.06
CA PRO A 138 -62.04 -39.44 -25.77
C PRO A 138 -60.82 -38.64 -25.31
N SER A 139 -60.94 -37.69 -24.36
CA SER A 139 -59.82 -36.82 -23.95
C SER A 139 -58.68 -37.56 -23.24
N PRO A 140 -58.88 -38.22 -22.08
CA PRO A 140 -57.80 -38.94 -21.38
C PRO A 140 -57.24 -40.10 -22.22
N ARG A 141 -58.09 -40.76 -23.02
CA ARG A 141 -57.68 -41.80 -23.99
C ARG A 141 -56.68 -41.28 -25.03
N LYS A 142 -56.85 -40.05 -25.52
CA LYS A 142 -55.90 -39.41 -26.45
C LYS A 142 -54.56 -39.06 -25.79
N CYS A 143 -54.54 -38.89 -24.47
CA CYS A 143 -53.32 -38.69 -23.69
C CYS A 143 -52.58 -40.01 -23.46
N LEU A 144 -53.30 -41.10 -23.13
CA LEU A 144 -52.75 -42.46 -23.09
C LEU A 144 -52.17 -42.89 -24.44
N ASP A 145 -52.88 -42.68 -25.54
CA ASP A 145 -52.38 -42.93 -26.91
C ASP A 145 -51.12 -42.12 -27.25
N GLY A 146 -50.92 -40.97 -26.59
CA GLY A 146 -49.71 -40.17 -26.67
C GLY A 146 -48.56 -40.82 -25.90
N LEU A 147 -48.79 -41.15 -24.63
CA LEU A 147 -47.82 -41.84 -23.76
C LEU A 147 -47.35 -43.18 -24.34
N TYR A 148 -48.28 -44.01 -24.85
CA TYR A 148 -47.95 -45.29 -25.49
C TYR A 148 -47.12 -45.15 -26.78
N LYS A 149 -47.05 -43.96 -27.39
CA LYS A 149 -46.14 -43.66 -28.52
C LYS A 149 -44.84 -43.02 -28.06
N LEU A 150 -44.90 -42.20 -27.01
CA LEU A 150 -43.78 -41.46 -26.44
C LEU A 150 -42.77 -42.39 -25.74
N ILE A 151 -43.23 -43.23 -24.80
CA ILE A 151 -42.35 -44.02 -23.94
C ILE A 151 -41.44 -44.98 -24.75
N PRO A 152 -41.92 -45.69 -25.81
CA PRO A 152 -41.04 -46.49 -26.68
C PRO A 152 -40.03 -45.67 -27.51
N VAL A 153 -40.28 -44.37 -27.75
CA VAL A 153 -39.32 -43.49 -28.44
C VAL A 153 -38.25 -43.01 -27.47
N VAL A 154 -38.64 -42.61 -26.25
CA VAL A 154 -37.71 -42.25 -25.16
C VAL A 154 -36.80 -43.44 -24.82
N PHE A 155 -37.37 -44.64 -24.66
CA PHE A 155 -36.60 -45.87 -24.42
C PHE A 155 -35.54 -46.12 -25.50
N ARG A 156 -35.91 -46.05 -26.79
CA ARG A 156 -34.96 -46.24 -27.90
C ARG A 156 -33.84 -45.21 -27.89
N LEU A 157 -34.15 -43.93 -27.68
CA LEU A 157 -33.15 -42.86 -27.64
C LEU A 157 -32.14 -43.06 -26.50
N LEU A 158 -32.62 -43.37 -25.30
CA LEU A 158 -31.74 -43.63 -24.14
C LEU A 158 -30.89 -44.89 -24.32
N ASN A 159 -31.49 -45.96 -24.86
CA ASN A 159 -30.80 -47.22 -25.15
C ASN A 159 -29.71 -47.05 -26.24
N ASP A 160 -30.04 -46.41 -27.36
CA ASP A 160 -29.09 -46.17 -28.45
C ASP A 160 -27.93 -45.26 -28.01
N ASN A 161 -28.20 -44.24 -27.18
CA ASN A 161 -27.16 -43.36 -26.65
C ASN A 161 -26.23 -44.10 -25.68
N LEU A 162 -26.77 -44.83 -24.71
CA LEU A 162 -25.96 -45.58 -23.74
C LEU A 162 -25.20 -46.73 -24.41
N THR A 163 -25.79 -47.37 -25.43
CA THR A 163 -25.11 -48.40 -26.23
C THR A 163 -23.92 -47.82 -27.00
N LYS A 164 -24.06 -46.64 -27.62
CA LYS A 164 -22.94 -45.95 -28.29
C LYS A 164 -21.82 -45.60 -27.32
N GLU A 165 -22.16 -45.00 -26.19
CA GLU A 165 -21.21 -44.65 -25.14
C GLU A 165 -20.42 -45.88 -24.66
N LEU A 166 -21.12 -46.97 -24.32
CA LEU A 166 -20.52 -48.24 -23.92
C LEU A 166 -19.66 -48.88 -25.01
N THR A 167 -19.98 -48.72 -26.30
CA THR A 167 -19.08 -49.17 -27.38
C THR A 167 -17.81 -48.33 -27.44
N THR A 168 -17.91 -47.00 -27.43
CA THR A 168 -16.74 -46.13 -27.53
C THR A 168 -15.81 -46.24 -26.32
N THR A 169 -16.35 -46.42 -25.11
CA THR A 169 -15.53 -46.67 -23.91
C THR A 169 -14.89 -48.06 -23.94
N ASN A 170 -15.62 -49.10 -24.36
CA ASN A 170 -15.07 -50.45 -24.51
C ASN A 170 -13.92 -50.48 -25.52
N ASP A 171 -14.08 -49.84 -26.67
CA ASP A 171 -13.07 -49.85 -27.73
C ASP A 171 -11.79 -49.13 -27.28
N ARG A 172 -11.90 -48.06 -26.48
CA ARG A 172 -10.76 -47.34 -25.87
C ARG A 172 -10.04 -48.11 -24.76
N ILE A 173 -10.74 -48.92 -23.95
CA ILE A 173 -10.07 -49.74 -22.90
C ILE A 173 -9.52 -51.06 -23.47
N SER A 174 -10.00 -51.49 -24.64
CA SER A 174 -9.56 -52.72 -25.31
C SER A 174 -8.29 -52.55 -26.16
N THR A 175 -7.84 -51.31 -26.42
CA THR A 175 -6.58 -51.07 -27.14
C THR A 175 -5.36 -51.42 -26.29
N ILE A 176 -4.47 -52.24 -26.84
CA ILE A 176 -3.26 -52.69 -26.15
C ILE A 176 -2.22 -51.55 -26.21
N PRO A 177 -1.75 -51.01 -25.06
CA PRO A 177 -0.77 -49.95 -25.05
C PRO A 177 0.62 -50.47 -25.43
N THR A 178 1.31 -49.75 -26.30
CA THR A 178 2.64 -50.09 -26.81
C THR A 178 3.76 -49.24 -26.21
N THR A 179 3.45 -48.03 -25.76
CA THR A 179 4.38 -47.09 -25.11
C THR A 179 4.00 -46.81 -23.64
N VAL A 180 4.96 -46.26 -22.87
CA VAL A 180 4.72 -45.77 -21.49
C VAL A 180 3.61 -44.70 -21.47
N GLU A 181 3.57 -43.84 -22.50
CA GLU A 181 2.58 -42.79 -22.71
C GLU A 181 1.17 -43.39 -22.84
N GLU A 182 0.96 -44.25 -23.85
CA GLU A 182 -0.31 -44.94 -24.10
C GLU A 182 -0.78 -45.75 -22.89
N PHE A 183 0.14 -46.40 -22.17
CA PHE A 183 -0.20 -47.12 -20.94
C PHE A 183 -0.64 -46.17 -19.81
N SER A 184 0.04 -45.04 -19.61
CA SER A 184 -0.33 -44.06 -18.59
C SER A 184 -1.70 -43.44 -18.84
N GLU A 185 -2.04 -43.13 -20.10
CA GLU A 185 -3.35 -42.64 -20.51
C GLU A 185 -4.44 -43.70 -20.33
N SER A 186 -4.16 -44.95 -20.71
CA SER A 186 -5.09 -46.07 -20.58
C SER A 186 -5.37 -46.42 -19.12
N LEU A 187 -4.36 -46.32 -18.25
CA LEU A 187 -4.47 -46.52 -16.80
C LEU A 187 -5.24 -45.37 -16.13
N ALA A 188 -5.03 -44.12 -16.57
CA ALA A 188 -5.82 -42.98 -16.12
C ALA A 188 -7.30 -43.14 -16.52
N PHE A 189 -7.55 -43.54 -17.76
CA PHE A 189 -8.90 -43.82 -18.27
C PHE A 189 -9.58 -44.99 -17.55
N LEU A 190 -8.84 -46.04 -17.16
CA LEU A 190 -9.39 -47.11 -16.31
C LEU A 190 -9.84 -46.57 -14.94
N ARG A 191 -9.03 -45.71 -14.30
CA ARG A 191 -9.39 -45.11 -13.00
C ARG A 191 -10.61 -44.18 -13.13
N GLU A 192 -10.72 -43.44 -14.23
CA GLU A 192 -11.89 -42.62 -14.56
C GLU A 192 -13.16 -43.49 -14.75
N LEU A 193 -13.07 -44.59 -15.51
CA LEU A 193 -14.17 -45.55 -15.69
C LEU A 193 -14.56 -46.27 -14.38
N GLN A 194 -13.60 -46.58 -13.51
CA GLN A 194 -13.87 -47.13 -12.18
C GLN A 194 -14.60 -46.12 -11.28
N ALA A 195 -14.23 -44.84 -11.32
CA ALA A 195 -14.90 -43.78 -10.57
C ALA A 195 -16.31 -43.46 -11.12
N GLY A 196 -16.50 -43.49 -12.44
CA GLY A 196 -17.78 -43.29 -13.11
C GLY A 196 -18.68 -44.53 -13.18
N HIS A 197 -18.30 -45.64 -12.55
CA HIS A 197 -19.02 -46.92 -12.67
C HIS A 197 -20.47 -46.83 -12.21
N ASP A 198 -20.71 -46.19 -11.06
CA ASP A 198 -22.05 -46.08 -10.46
C ASP A 198 -23.01 -45.25 -11.31
N GLU A 199 -22.52 -44.19 -11.98
CA GLU A 199 -23.35 -43.34 -12.86
C GLU A 199 -23.76 -44.08 -14.14
N ILE A 200 -22.86 -44.87 -14.73
CA ILE A 200 -23.17 -45.74 -15.88
C ILE A 200 -24.16 -46.83 -15.46
N GLU A 201 -23.98 -47.40 -14.26
CA GLU A 201 -24.86 -48.41 -13.69
C GLU A 201 -26.28 -47.87 -13.43
N GLU A 202 -26.41 -46.66 -12.87
CA GLU A 202 -27.70 -45.98 -12.68
C GLU A 202 -28.42 -45.73 -14.00
N ARG A 203 -27.73 -45.14 -14.99
CA ARG A 203 -28.33 -44.89 -16.32
C ARG A 203 -28.79 -46.19 -16.98
N TYR A 204 -28.04 -47.30 -16.82
CA TYR A 204 -28.48 -48.62 -17.27
C TYR A 204 -29.72 -49.13 -16.50
N ARG A 205 -29.78 -48.95 -15.16
CA ARG A 205 -30.96 -49.33 -14.36
C ARG A 205 -32.21 -48.59 -14.84
N CYS A 206 -32.12 -47.28 -15.11
CA CYS A 206 -33.23 -46.47 -15.61
C CYS A 206 -33.77 -46.95 -16.98
N VAL A 207 -32.88 -47.25 -17.93
CA VAL A 207 -33.29 -47.80 -19.24
C VAL A 207 -33.97 -49.17 -19.08
N ARG A 208 -33.50 -49.99 -18.13
CA ARG A 208 -34.07 -51.31 -17.85
C ARG A 208 -35.42 -51.25 -17.11
N SER A 209 -35.59 -50.33 -16.15
CA SER A 209 -36.89 -50.14 -15.49
C SER A 209 -37.93 -49.55 -16.45
N LEU A 210 -37.52 -48.67 -17.38
CA LEU A 210 -38.39 -48.16 -18.44
C LEU A 210 -38.83 -49.28 -19.41
N TYR A 211 -37.93 -50.21 -19.74
CA TYR A 211 -38.28 -51.42 -20.50
C TYR A 211 -39.30 -52.30 -19.76
N HIS A 212 -39.13 -52.54 -18.45
CA HIS A 212 -40.10 -53.30 -17.67
C HIS A 212 -41.46 -52.58 -17.52
N LEU A 213 -41.49 -51.24 -17.47
CA LEU A 213 -42.74 -50.47 -17.50
C LEU A 213 -43.51 -50.69 -18.81
N LEU A 214 -42.80 -50.77 -19.94
CA LEU A 214 -43.40 -51.06 -21.25
C LEU A 214 -44.00 -52.48 -21.31
N GLU A 215 -43.37 -53.47 -20.66
CA GLU A 215 -43.91 -54.83 -20.50
C GLU A 215 -45.15 -54.85 -19.58
N GLU A 216 -45.10 -54.16 -18.44
CA GLU A 216 -46.16 -54.11 -17.42
C GLU A 216 -47.48 -53.55 -17.97
N TYR A 217 -47.42 -52.39 -18.64
CA TYR A 217 -48.59 -51.75 -19.27
C TYR A 217 -48.92 -52.31 -20.67
N ARG A 218 -48.26 -53.41 -21.09
CA ARG A 218 -48.45 -54.11 -22.36
C ARG A 218 -48.39 -53.21 -23.60
N VAL A 219 -47.46 -52.24 -23.58
CA VAL A 219 -47.23 -51.35 -24.71
C VAL A 219 -46.65 -52.16 -25.88
N LYS A 220 -47.09 -51.90 -27.11
CA LYS A 220 -46.61 -52.64 -28.28
C LYS A 220 -45.15 -52.31 -28.60
N MET A 221 -44.25 -53.16 -28.13
CA MET A 221 -42.83 -53.15 -28.49
C MET A 221 -42.60 -53.89 -29.81
N THR A 222 -41.57 -53.49 -30.54
CA THR A 222 -41.10 -54.18 -31.76
C THR A 222 -40.01 -55.20 -31.41
N ASP A 223 -39.82 -56.22 -32.26
CA ASP A 223 -38.74 -57.21 -32.10
C ASP A 223 -37.35 -56.52 -32.06
N THR A 224 -37.21 -55.38 -32.76
CA THR A 224 -36.00 -54.54 -32.70
C THR A 224 -35.77 -53.88 -31.35
N ASP A 225 -36.82 -53.51 -30.60
CA ASP A 225 -36.66 -52.89 -29.27
C ASP A 225 -36.14 -53.92 -28.24
N GLN A 226 -36.63 -55.16 -28.33
CA GLN A 226 -36.15 -56.27 -27.51
C GLN A 226 -34.69 -56.61 -27.83
N MET A 227 -34.33 -56.63 -29.11
CA MET A 227 -32.94 -56.84 -29.54
C MET A 227 -32.02 -55.74 -29.01
N ASN A 228 -32.42 -54.46 -29.08
CA ASN A 228 -31.62 -53.35 -28.56
C ASN A 228 -31.45 -53.45 -27.03
N ALA A 229 -32.47 -53.86 -26.26
CA ALA A 229 -32.35 -54.10 -24.82
C ALA A 229 -31.31 -55.20 -24.48
N PHE A 230 -31.28 -56.27 -25.29
CA PHE A 230 -30.31 -57.35 -25.17
C PHE A 230 -28.89 -56.89 -25.54
N VAL A 231 -28.73 -56.14 -26.65
CA VAL A 231 -27.44 -55.60 -27.10
C VAL A 231 -26.83 -54.67 -26.04
N LEU A 232 -27.62 -53.79 -25.42
CA LEU A 232 -27.16 -52.92 -24.32
C LEU A 232 -26.62 -53.74 -23.14
N THR A 233 -27.37 -54.77 -22.73
CA THR A 233 -26.96 -55.69 -21.66
C THR A 233 -25.65 -56.40 -22.01
N GLN A 234 -25.50 -56.84 -23.26
CA GLN A 234 -24.27 -57.46 -23.76
C GLN A 234 -23.10 -56.47 -23.77
N LYS A 235 -23.29 -55.23 -24.24
CA LYS A 235 -22.23 -54.21 -24.32
C LYS A 235 -21.73 -53.78 -22.94
N LYS A 236 -22.63 -53.65 -21.96
CA LYS A 236 -22.25 -53.47 -20.56
C LYS A 236 -21.39 -54.62 -20.03
N SER A 237 -21.75 -55.87 -20.32
CA SER A 237 -20.96 -57.04 -19.89
C SER A 237 -19.59 -57.12 -20.58
N GLN A 238 -19.49 -56.67 -21.83
CA GLN A 238 -18.23 -56.56 -22.58
C GLN A 238 -17.31 -55.52 -21.95
N LEU A 239 -17.80 -54.30 -21.68
CA LEU A 239 -17.01 -53.25 -21.03
C LEU A 239 -16.44 -53.73 -19.68
N LYS A 240 -17.26 -54.36 -18.85
CA LYS A 240 -16.82 -54.90 -17.55
C LYS A 240 -15.72 -55.96 -17.71
N ALA A 241 -15.87 -56.90 -18.63
CA ALA A 241 -14.85 -57.90 -18.90
C ALA A 241 -13.55 -57.29 -19.43
N SER A 242 -13.62 -56.27 -20.29
CA SER A 242 -12.46 -55.53 -20.80
C SER A 242 -11.72 -54.76 -19.70
N MET A 243 -12.45 -54.16 -18.75
CA MET A 243 -11.86 -53.52 -17.57
C MET A 243 -11.15 -54.52 -16.66
N GLU A 244 -11.80 -55.64 -16.33
CA GLU A 244 -11.22 -56.72 -15.49
C GLU A 244 -9.96 -57.34 -16.14
N LEU A 245 -9.96 -57.50 -17.48
CA LEU A 245 -8.80 -57.97 -18.24
C LEU A 245 -7.64 -56.97 -18.22
N PHE A 246 -7.92 -55.67 -18.43
CA PHE A 246 -6.88 -54.64 -18.39
C PHE A 246 -6.30 -54.51 -16.98
N GLU A 247 -7.14 -54.53 -15.93
CA GLU A 247 -6.74 -54.50 -14.52
C GLU A 247 -5.85 -55.71 -14.17
N GLY A 248 -6.21 -56.92 -14.61
CA GLY A 248 -5.38 -58.12 -14.46
C GLY A 248 -4.03 -58.08 -15.21
N CYS A 249 -3.92 -57.27 -16.27
CA CYS A 249 -2.67 -57.03 -16.99
C CYS A 249 -1.85 -55.83 -16.47
N CYS A 250 -2.41 -54.98 -15.60
CA CYS A 250 -1.75 -53.75 -15.13
C CYS A 250 -0.39 -54.02 -14.47
N GLU A 251 -0.28 -55.05 -13.61
CA GLU A 251 1.01 -55.39 -12.98
C GLU A 251 2.09 -55.76 -14.01
N GLN A 252 1.72 -56.48 -15.07
CA GLN A 252 2.65 -56.91 -16.13
C GLN A 252 3.09 -55.72 -16.98
N TYR A 253 2.17 -54.81 -17.32
CA TYR A 253 2.50 -53.59 -18.05
C TYR A 253 3.33 -52.62 -17.20
N SER A 254 2.99 -52.42 -15.92
CA SER A 254 3.79 -51.60 -14.99
C SER A 254 5.21 -52.14 -14.83
N ALA A 255 5.39 -53.46 -14.71
CA ALA A 255 6.72 -54.06 -14.67
C ALA A 255 7.51 -53.85 -15.98
N LYS A 256 6.88 -54.03 -17.14
CA LYS A 256 7.51 -53.84 -18.46
C LYS A 256 7.90 -52.38 -18.70
N PHE A 257 6.98 -51.45 -18.48
CA PHE A 257 7.18 -50.02 -18.74
C PHE A 257 8.00 -49.33 -17.65
N GLY A 258 8.04 -49.87 -16.42
CA GLY A 258 8.98 -49.44 -15.38
C GLY A 258 10.44 -49.64 -15.80
N ILE A 259 10.79 -50.80 -16.38
CA ILE A 259 12.14 -51.05 -16.93
C ILE A 259 12.48 -50.08 -18.07
N GLU A 260 11.51 -49.74 -18.92
CA GLU A 260 11.71 -48.74 -19.98
C GLU A 260 11.94 -47.33 -19.39
N LEU A 261 11.21 -46.97 -18.33
CA LEU A 261 11.32 -45.69 -17.65
C LEU A 261 12.64 -45.54 -16.88
N GLU A 262 13.12 -46.61 -16.24
CA GLU A 262 14.46 -46.68 -15.64
C GLU A 262 15.56 -46.54 -16.72
N ALA A 263 15.39 -47.16 -17.88
CA ALA A 263 16.35 -47.04 -18.99
C ALA A 263 16.43 -45.62 -19.58
N ARG A 264 15.42 -44.76 -19.37
CA ARG A 264 15.46 -43.34 -19.76
C ARG A 264 16.26 -42.47 -18.77
N LEU A 265 16.42 -42.87 -17.50
CA LEU A 265 17.11 -42.08 -16.46
C LEU A 265 18.57 -41.72 -16.81
N PRO A 266 19.44 -42.64 -17.25
CA PRO A 266 20.83 -42.30 -17.58
C PRO A 266 20.95 -41.26 -18.70
N GLY A 267 20.01 -41.24 -19.65
CA GLY A 267 19.96 -40.24 -20.72
C GLY A 267 19.70 -38.84 -20.17
N LEU A 268 18.71 -38.71 -19.27
CA LEU A 268 18.37 -37.44 -18.62
C LEU A 268 19.50 -36.94 -17.71
N VAL A 269 20.13 -37.82 -16.92
CA VAL A 269 21.30 -37.47 -16.09
C VAL A 269 22.51 -37.07 -16.96
N SER A 270 22.68 -37.65 -18.15
CA SER A 270 23.71 -37.20 -19.10
C SER A 270 23.45 -35.79 -19.66
N LYS A 271 22.19 -35.42 -19.87
CA LYS A 271 21.80 -34.04 -20.23
C LYS A 271 22.07 -33.07 -19.08
N LEU A 272 21.68 -33.42 -17.85
CA LEU A 272 21.91 -32.62 -16.64
C LEU A 272 23.40 -32.30 -16.43
N THR A 273 24.25 -33.33 -16.50
CA THR A 273 25.71 -33.17 -16.39
C THR A 273 26.31 -32.39 -17.56
N THR A 274 25.78 -32.52 -18.78
CA THR A 274 26.20 -31.69 -19.94
C THR A 274 25.90 -30.21 -19.70
N VAL A 275 24.70 -29.89 -19.18
CA VAL A 275 24.28 -28.53 -18.83
C VAL A 275 25.08 -27.94 -17.66
N SER A 276 25.33 -28.73 -16.61
CA SER A 276 26.17 -28.32 -15.47
C SER A 276 27.61 -27.99 -15.90
N ASN A 277 28.19 -28.80 -16.79
CA ASN A 277 29.47 -28.48 -17.42
C ASN A 277 29.39 -27.23 -18.32
N ALA A 278 28.27 -27.02 -19.04
CA ALA A 278 28.05 -25.82 -19.86
C ALA A 278 28.03 -24.53 -19.02
N LEU A 279 27.42 -24.57 -17.82
CA LEU A 279 27.41 -23.48 -16.84
C LEU A 279 28.76 -23.23 -16.17
N SER A 280 29.67 -24.20 -16.21
CA SER A 280 31.02 -24.15 -15.64
C SER A 280 32.09 -23.72 -16.66
N ASN A 281 31.69 -23.30 -17.87
CA ASN A 281 32.61 -22.99 -18.96
C ASN A 281 33.41 -21.69 -18.79
N SER A 282 34.73 -21.80 -18.95
CA SER A 282 35.71 -20.69 -18.86
C SER A 282 35.32 -19.35 -19.52
N PRO A 283 34.78 -19.26 -20.76
CA PRO A 283 34.43 -17.97 -21.38
C PRO A 283 33.31 -17.18 -20.70
N LEU A 284 32.52 -17.81 -19.82
CA LEU A 284 31.49 -17.14 -19.01
C LEU A 284 32.09 -16.21 -17.94
N PHE A 285 33.38 -16.36 -17.63
CA PHE A 285 34.07 -15.65 -16.56
C PHE A 285 35.08 -14.60 -17.07
N ASP A 286 35.27 -14.45 -18.40
CA ASP A 286 36.20 -13.48 -18.98
C ASP A 286 35.51 -12.13 -19.27
N LEU A 287 36.03 -11.06 -18.66
CA LEU A 287 35.65 -9.66 -18.85
C LEU A 287 35.80 -9.15 -20.29
N LYS A 288 36.56 -9.85 -21.14
CA LYS A 288 36.78 -9.53 -22.56
C LYS A 288 35.78 -10.19 -23.51
N SER A 289 35.02 -11.17 -23.04
CA SER A 289 34.00 -11.85 -23.85
C SER A 289 32.90 -10.86 -24.30
N ASN A 290 32.32 -11.10 -25.48
CA ASN A 290 31.23 -10.28 -25.99
C ASN A 290 29.93 -10.57 -25.22
N ILE A 291 29.40 -9.56 -24.56
CA ILE A 291 28.17 -9.60 -23.73
C ILE A 291 27.00 -10.22 -24.50
N ASN A 292 26.81 -9.83 -25.77
CA ASN A 292 25.69 -10.31 -26.58
C ASN A 292 25.82 -11.81 -26.92
N ASP A 293 27.05 -12.28 -27.17
CA ASP A 293 27.33 -13.67 -27.50
C ASP A 293 27.20 -14.56 -26.25
N ILE A 294 27.57 -14.04 -25.07
CA ILE A 294 27.37 -14.73 -23.78
C ILE A 294 25.89 -14.82 -23.42
N ILE A 295 25.13 -13.72 -23.50
CA ILE A 295 23.68 -13.76 -23.26
C ILE A 295 23.01 -14.73 -24.25
N GLY A 296 23.38 -14.68 -25.54
CA GLY A 296 22.89 -15.61 -26.55
C GLY A 296 23.30 -17.08 -26.33
N TYR A 297 24.42 -17.33 -25.64
CA TYR A 297 24.82 -18.66 -25.20
C TYR A 297 24.02 -19.13 -23.98
N LEU A 298 23.91 -18.29 -22.95
CA LEU A 298 23.17 -18.61 -21.72
C LEU A 298 21.67 -18.82 -21.99
N THR A 299 21.04 -18.06 -22.89
CA THR A 299 19.64 -18.29 -23.31
C THR A 299 19.45 -19.60 -24.11
N ARG A 300 20.50 -20.16 -24.72
CA ARG A 300 20.43 -21.53 -25.28
C ARG A 300 20.46 -22.57 -24.17
N VAL A 301 21.36 -22.40 -23.19
CA VAL A 301 21.41 -23.26 -21.99
C VAL A 301 20.10 -23.17 -21.18
N GLU A 302 19.44 -22.00 -21.16
CA GLU A 302 18.11 -21.79 -20.58
C GLU A 302 17.04 -22.62 -21.31
N ALA A 303 17.04 -22.61 -22.64
CA ALA A 303 16.15 -23.47 -23.43
C ALA A 303 16.42 -24.97 -23.18
N ASP A 304 17.69 -25.38 -23.08
CA ASP A 304 18.09 -26.76 -22.77
C ASP A 304 17.63 -27.18 -21.36
N ILE A 305 17.71 -26.30 -20.35
CA ILE A 305 17.18 -26.54 -19.00
C ILE A 305 15.65 -26.62 -18.99
N ILE A 306 14.95 -25.74 -19.69
CA ILE A 306 13.48 -25.76 -19.77
C ILE A 306 13.01 -27.06 -20.44
N GLN A 307 13.69 -27.50 -21.52
CA GLN A 307 13.41 -28.78 -22.14
C GLN A 307 13.67 -29.94 -21.16
N LEU A 308 14.81 -29.95 -20.46
CA LEU A 308 15.15 -30.99 -19.48
C LEU A 308 14.13 -31.04 -18.33
N GLU A 309 13.71 -29.89 -17.80
CA GLU A 309 12.67 -29.79 -16.78
C GLU A 309 11.32 -30.36 -17.27
N THR A 310 10.98 -30.12 -18.54
CA THR A 310 9.75 -30.66 -19.14
C THR A 310 9.82 -32.19 -19.26
N GLU A 311 10.97 -32.72 -19.71
CA GLU A 311 11.22 -34.17 -19.78
C GLU A 311 11.24 -34.82 -18.37
N VAL A 312 11.82 -34.17 -17.37
CA VAL A 312 11.87 -34.65 -15.97
C VAL A 312 10.50 -34.61 -15.29
N LYS A 313 9.70 -33.55 -15.49
CA LYS A 313 8.31 -33.49 -14.99
C LYS A 313 7.45 -34.59 -15.59
N LEU A 314 7.61 -34.87 -16.88
CA LEU A 314 6.92 -35.93 -17.58
C LEU A 314 7.33 -37.32 -17.06
N HIS A 315 8.63 -37.52 -16.79
CA HIS A 315 9.16 -38.74 -16.16
C HIS A 315 8.56 -38.97 -14.76
N PHE A 316 8.56 -37.95 -13.89
CA PHE A 316 7.91 -38.01 -12.58
C PHE A 316 6.39 -38.26 -12.65
N GLN A 317 5.71 -37.75 -13.67
CA GLN A 317 4.30 -38.03 -13.90
C GLN A 317 4.09 -39.52 -14.21
N TYR A 318 4.95 -40.13 -15.05
CA TYR A 318 4.91 -41.57 -15.31
C TYR A 318 5.20 -42.38 -14.05
N GLU A 319 6.27 -42.09 -13.29
CA GLU A 319 6.56 -42.75 -12.01
C GLU A 319 5.33 -42.74 -11.08
N LYS A 320 4.69 -41.57 -10.93
CA LYS A 320 3.48 -41.40 -10.11
C LYS A 320 2.27 -42.17 -10.63
N THR A 321 2.03 -42.22 -11.95
CA THR A 321 0.91 -43.01 -12.50
C THR A 321 1.10 -44.52 -12.29
N LEU A 322 2.34 -44.99 -12.46
CA LEU A 322 2.76 -46.39 -12.33
C LEU A 322 2.89 -46.86 -10.87
N GLY A 323 2.96 -45.94 -9.90
CA GLY A 323 3.16 -46.26 -8.49
C GLY A 323 4.61 -46.59 -8.11
N LEU A 324 5.58 -46.12 -8.92
CA LEU A 324 7.01 -46.29 -8.68
C LEU A 324 7.52 -45.27 -7.65
N PRO A 325 8.61 -45.59 -6.91
CA PRO A 325 9.27 -44.61 -6.05
C PRO A 325 9.84 -43.45 -6.89
N GLN A 326 9.72 -42.22 -6.38
CA GLN A 326 10.21 -41.04 -7.11
C GLN A 326 11.74 -40.99 -7.15
N SER A 327 12.29 -40.75 -8.35
CA SER A 327 13.74 -40.66 -8.56
C SER A 327 14.37 -39.39 -7.95
N THR A 328 15.33 -39.51 -7.04
CA THR A 328 16.09 -38.39 -6.46
C THR A 328 17.19 -37.82 -7.38
N ALA A 329 17.33 -38.36 -8.59
CA ALA A 329 18.43 -38.05 -9.53
C ALA A 329 18.43 -36.61 -10.11
N PHE A 330 17.48 -35.76 -9.70
CA PHE A 330 17.29 -34.40 -10.22
C PHE A 330 17.16 -33.33 -9.12
N GLU A 331 17.51 -33.63 -7.86
CA GLU A 331 17.49 -32.64 -6.75
C GLU A 331 18.35 -31.40 -7.08
N GLU A 332 19.48 -31.57 -7.78
CA GLU A 332 20.38 -30.49 -8.21
C GLU A 332 19.81 -29.62 -9.36
N LEU A 333 18.67 -29.98 -9.98
CA LEU A 333 18.12 -29.26 -11.13
C LEU A 333 17.66 -27.84 -10.77
N ASP A 334 17.09 -27.64 -9.58
CA ASP A 334 16.62 -26.32 -9.14
C ASP A 334 17.78 -25.41 -8.70
N ASP A 335 18.86 -25.97 -8.15
CA ASP A 335 20.11 -25.25 -7.89
C ASP A 335 20.79 -24.80 -9.21
N LEU A 336 20.80 -25.67 -10.24
CA LEU A 336 21.30 -25.33 -11.57
C LEU A 336 20.47 -24.24 -12.27
N LYS A 337 19.14 -24.23 -12.08
CA LYS A 337 18.28 -23.12 -12.54
C LYS A 337 18.63 -21.81 -11.83
N ALA A 338 18.81 -21.85 -10.51
CA ALA A 338 19.16 -20.66 -9.73
C ALA A 338 20.52 -20.08 -10.14
N ASP A 339 21.53 -20.93 -10.35
CA ASP A 339 22.85 -20.52 -10.85
C ASP A 339 22.78 -19.96 -12.28
N LEU A 340 22.03 -20.60 -13.21
CA LEU A 340 21.83 -20.05 -14.55
C LEU A 340 21.15 -18.68 -14.52
N ALA A 341 20.07 -18.53 -13.74
CA ALA A 341 19.32 -17.29 -13.65
C ALA A 341 20.20 -16.14 -13.13
N LEU A 342 20.96 -16.38 -12.05
CA LEU A 342 21.94 -15.42 -11.53
C LEU A 342 22.98 -15.01 -12.59
N LYS A 343 23.51 -15.98 -13.37
CA LYS A 343 24.48 -15.70 -14.43
C LYS A 343 23.88 -14.90 -15.59
N ILE A 344 22.64 -15.20 -15.99
CA ILE A 344 21.91 -14.44 -17.01
C ILE A 344 21.68 -13.00 -16.54
N ASP A 345 21.19 -12.82 -15.31
CA ASP A 345 20.86 -11.50 -14.77
C ASP A 345 22.13 -10.65 -14.56
N MET A 346 23.24 -11.24 -14.14
CA MET A 346 24.55 -10.57 -14.10
C MET A 346 24.97 -10.01 -15.47
N TRP A 347 24.90 -10.82 -16.53
CA TRP A 347 25.31 -10.37 -17.86
C TRP A 347 24.34 -9.37 -18.49
N LYS A 348 23.01 -9.52 -18.27
CA LYS A 348 22.00 -8.53 -18.64
C LYS A 348 22.23 -7.19 -17.93
N MET A 349 22.49 -7.22 -16.63
CA MET A 349 22.75 -6.00 -15.85
C MET A 349 24.07 -5.35 -16.23
N PHE A 350 25.11 -6.12 -16.59
CA PHE A 350 26.35 -5.58 -17.16
C PHE A 350 26.13 -4.91 -18.54
N GLN A 351 25.23 -5.47 -19.36
CA GLN A 351 24.79 -4.87 -20.62
C GLN A 351 24.05 -3.55 -20.38
N GLU A 352 23.08 -3.55 -19.46
CA GLU A 352 22.30 -2.36 -19.10
C GLU A 352 23.19 -1.27 -18.52
N TRP A 353 24.09 -1.62 -17.58
CA TRP A 353 25.06 -0.70 -16.99
C TRP A 353 25.91 0.00 -18.06
N ARG A 354 26.50 -0.75 -19.00
CA ARG A 354 27.24 -0.14 -20.13
C ARG A 354 26.34 0.72 -21.02
N GLY A 355 25.09 0.31 -21.23
CA GLY A 355 24.10 1.08 -21.97
C GLY A 355 23.84 2.45 -21.33
N VAL A 356 23.47 2.49 -20.05
CA VAL A 356 23.13 3.72 -19.33
C VAL A 356 24.35 4.61 -19.13
N VAL A 357 25.50 4.04 -18.77
CA VAL A 357 26.77 4.79 -18.63
C VAL A 357 27.15 5.46 -19.94
N SER A 358 27.01 4.79 -21.09
CA SER A 358 27.31 5.40 -22.40
C SER A 358 26.41 6.59 -22.78
N VAL A 359 25.27 6.77 -22.10
CA VAL A 359 24.40 7.95 -22.22
C VAL A 359 24.82 9.00 -21.19
N TRP A 360 25.02 8.59 -19.94
CA TRP A 360 25.45 9.44 -18.82
C TRP A 360 26.77 10.17 -19.12
N GLU A 361 27.78 9.47 -19.62
CA GLU A 361 29.10 10.03 -19.95
C GLU A 361 29.06 11.20 -20.95
N LYS A 362 27.98 11.32 -21.72
CA LYS A 362 27.78 12.39 -22.72
C LYS A 362 27.03 13.61 -22.17
N GLN A 363 26.39 13.50 -21.01
CA GLN A 363 25.64 14.60 -20.39
C GLN A 363 26.59 15.68 -19.85
N ARG A 364 26.26 16.94 -20.08
CA ARG A 364 27.05 18.09 -19.64
C ARG A 364 26.71 18.56 -18.23
N PHE A 365 27.74 18.79 -17.44
CA PHE A 365 27.61 19.40 -16.13
C PHE A 365 27.48 20.94 -16.23
N PRO A 366 26.62 21.61 -15.43
CA PRO A 366 25.68 21.05 -14.45
C PRO A 366 24.23 20.89 -14.98
N GLU A 367 23.92 21.40 -16.18
CA GLU A 367 22.53 21.63 -16.62
C GLU A 367 21.84 20.41 -17.26
N GLU A 368 22.59 19.48 -17.88
CA GLU A 368 22.02 18.33 -18.60
C GLU A 368 21.97 17.02 -17.76
N ILE A 369 22.51 17.04 -16.53
CA ILE A 369 22.63 15.86 -15.66
C ILE A 369 21.45 15.78 -14.68
N ASP A 370 20.66 14.71 -14.79
CA ASP A 370 19.62 14.33 -13.83
C ASP A 370 20.23 13.50 -12.69
N PHE A 371 20.75 14.20 -11.68
CA PHE A 371 21.35 13.58 -10.49
C PHE A 371 20.40 12.61 -9.77
N THR A 372 19.11 12.92 -9.70
CA THR A 372 18.10 12.08 -9.04
C THR A 372 17.96 10.73 -9.73
N THR A 373 17.69 10.71 -11.04
CA THR A 373 17.53 9.47 -11.80
C THR A 373 18.82 8.64 -11.84
N ILE A 374 19.99 9.29 -11.83
CA ILE A 374 21.27 8.56 -11.82
C ILE A 374 21.56 7.95 -10.45
N VAL A 375 21.37 8.69 -9.35
CA VAL A 375 21.56 8.15 -7.98
C VAL A 375 20.64 6.96 -7.73
N ASP A 376 19.36 7.06 -8.07
CA ASP A 376 18.40 5.96 -7.88
C ASP A 376 18.79 4.71 -8.68
N ARG A 377 19.24 4.87 -9.93
CA ARG A 377 19.73 3.75 -10.76
C ARG A 377 21.04 3.15 -10.23
N VAL A 378 21.98 3.97 -9.82
CA VAL A 378 23.28 3.52 -9.26
C VAL A 378 23.07 2.74 -7.97
N GLU A 379 22.22 3.21 -7.05
CA GLU A 379 21.83 2.45 -5.86
C GLU A 379 21.08 1.16 -6.23
N HIS A 380 20.18 1.17 -7.21
CA HIS A 380 19.50 -0.05 -7.66
C HIS A 380 20.49 -1.13 -8.16
N PHE A 381 21.46 -0.74 -9.00
CA PHE A 381 22.53 -1.66 -9.43
C PHE A 381 23.39 -2.13 -8.25
N TYR A 382 23.85 -1.22 -7.39
CA TYR A 382 24.72 -1.55 -6.26
C TYR A 382 24.08 -2.56 -5.29
N ASN A 383 22.79 -2.36 -4.98
CA ASN A 383 22.06 -3.24 -4.09
C ASN A 383 21.80 -4.63 -4.69
N GLN A 384 21.57 -4.75 -6.00
CA GLN A 384 21.49 -6.06 -6.67
C GLN A 384 22.84 -6.80 -6.69
N ILE A 385 23.94 -6.11 -7.03
CA ILE A 385 25.29 -6.70 -7.01
C ILE A 385 25.63 -7.25 -5.62
N THR A 386 25.32 -6.49 -4.57
CA THR A 386 25.60 -6.87 -3.17
C THR A 386 24.76 -8.08 -2.73
N GLN A 387 23.55 -8.27 -3.26
CA GLN A 387 22.75 -9.47 -3.00
C GLN A 387 23.33 -10.71 -3.70
N TRP A 388 23.84 -10.55 -4.92
CA TRP A 388 24.47 -11.64 -5.67
C TRP A 388 25.80 -12.06 -5.06
N GLU A 389 26.62 -11.11 -4.58
CA GLU A 389 27.89 -11.37 -3.88
C GLU A 389 27.74 -12.34 -2.69
N GLN A 390 26.57 -12.41 -2.04
CA GLN A 390 26.27 -13.34 -0.95
C GLN A 390 25.81 -14.74 -1.41
N ARG A 391 25.47 -14.92 -2.69
CA ARG A 391 24.87 -16.14 -3.27
C ARG A 391 25.72 -16.78 -4.37
N LEU A 392 26.81 -16.15 -4.76
CA LEU A 392 27.65 -16.57 -5.88
C LEU A 392 28.53 -17.79 -5.56
N SER A 393 28.69 -18.66 -6.55
CA SER A 393 29.76 -19.65 -6.59
C SER A 393 31.12 -18.99 -6.90
N GLU A 394 32.23 -19.62 -6.46
CA GLU A 394 33.59 -19.04 -6.48
C GLU A 394 34.05 -18.50 -7.86
N GLY A 395 33.51 -19.02 -8.96
CA GLY A 395 33.91 -18.64 -10.32
C GLY A 395 33.46 -17.24 -10.78
N MET A 396 32.29 -16.75 -10.37
CA MET A 396 31.74 -15.47 -10.85
C MET A 396 32.22 -14.24 -10.06
N GLY A 397 32.99 -14.45 -8.99
CA GLY A 397 33.52 -13.39 -8.12
C GLY A 397 34.22 -12.24 -8.86
N PRO A 398 35.15 -12.48 -9.79
CA PRO A 398 35.89 -11.40 -10.48
C PRO A 398 35.00 -10.45 -11.30
N LEU A 399 33.98 -10.99 -11.98
CA LEU A 399 33.02 -10.19 -12.74
C LEU A 399 32.13 -9.35 -11.81
N CYS A 400 31.65 -9.96 -10.73
CA CYS A 400 30.85 -9.29 -9.70
C CYS A 400 31.62 -8.12 -9.06
N VAL A 401 32.86 -8.37 -8.63
CA VAL A 401 33.75 -7.35 -8.04
C VAL A 401 34.06 -6.22 -9.02
N HIS A 402 34.34 -6.53 -10.30
CA HIS A 402 34.59 -5.50 -11.31
C HIS A 402 33.36 -4.60 -11.54
N LEU A 403 32.17 -5.20 -11.71
CA LEU A 403 30.93 -4.44 -11.88
C LEU A 403 30.62 -3.60 -10.64
N LYS A 404 30.80 -4.15 -9.43
CA LYS A 404 30.67 -3.42 -8.17
C LYS A 404 31.59 -2.20 -8.12
N SER A 405 32.85 -2.36 -8.51
CA SER A 405 33.85 -1.28 -8.57
C SER A 405 33.41 -0.15 -9.50
N CYS A 406 32.90 -0.47 -10.69
CA CYS A 406 32.41 0.54 -11.63
C CYS A 406 31.16 1.28 -11.11
N VAL A 407 30.23 0.58 -10.45
CA VAL A 407 29.02 1.20 -9.90
C VAL A 407 29.34 2.07 -8.68
N GLU A 408 30.21 1.60 -7.78
CA GLU A 408 30.65 2.35 -6.59
C GLU A 408 31.37 3.65 -6.96
N GLU A 409 32.13 3.67 -8.07
CA GLU A 409 32.80 4.89 -8.55
C GLU A 409 31.80 6.02 -8.90
N TYR A 410 30.72 5.68 -9.60
CA TYR A 410 29.61 6.62 -9.86
C TYR A 410 28.90 7.00 -8.56
N ARG A 411 28.66 6.03 -7.67
CA ARG A 411 27.96 6.21 -6.39
C ARG A 411 28.65 7.21 -5.47
N VAL A 412 29.98 7.13 -5.35
CA VAL A 412 30.79 8.07 -4.55
C VAL A 412 30.92 9.43 -5.25
N THR A 413 30.92 9.46 -6.58
CA THR A 413 31.07 10.71 -7.35
C THR A 413 29.78 11.56 -7.35
N MET A 414 28.58 10.96 -7.37
CA MET A 414 27.30 11.69 -7.46
C MET A 414 27.05 12.70 -6.32
N PRO A 415 27.28 12.38 -5.03
CA PRO A 415 27.19 13.35 -3.93
C PRO A 415 28.16 14.51 -4.11
N ILE A 416 29.40 14.25 -4.54
CA ILE A 416 30.44 15.27 -4.74
C ILE A 416 30.04 16.23 -5.86
N LEU A 417 29.47 15.73 -6.96
CA LEU A 417 28.93 16.58 -8.03
C LEU A 417 27.69 17.38 -7.59
N THR A 418 26.91 16.85 -6.65
CA THR A 418 25.77 17.57 -6.06
C THR A 418 26.26 18.75 -5.21
N ASP A 419 27.30 18.55 -4.40
CA ASP A 419 27.94 19.61 -3.61
C ASP A 419 28.60 20.67 -4.52
N LEU A 420 29.24 20.25 -5.62
CA LEU A 420 29.76 21.16 -6.65
C LEU A 420 28.69 21.98 -7.38
N ARG A 421 27.41 21.60 -7.27
CA ARG A 421 26.26 22.34 -7.80
C ARG A 421 25.63 23.30 -6.77
N CYS A 422 26.26 23.56 -5.62
CA CYS A 422 25.68 24.40 -4.57
C CYS A 422 25.34 25.82 -5.10
N PRO A 423 24.05 26.23 -5.11
CA PRO A 423 23.62 27.54 -5.64
C PRO A 423 24.03 28.72 -4.74
N SER A 424 24.53 28.42 -3.55
CA SER A 424 25.02 29.40 -2.58
C SER A 424 26.48 29.80 -2.80
N PHE A 425 27.19 29.19 -3.76
CA PHE A 425 28.57 29.55 -4.06
C PHE A 425 28.72 31.02 -4.52
N GLU A 426 29.87 31.59 -4.17
CA GLU A 426 30.29 32.95 -4.47
C GLU A 426 31.75 32.89 -4.94
N GLU A 427 32.30 33.98 -5.51
CA GLU A 427 33.63 33.95 -6.16
C GLU A 427 34.76 33.41 -5.27
N ARG A 428 34.66 33.63 -3.95
CA ARG A 428 35.58 33.11 -2.93
C ARG A 428 35.55 31.57 -2.81
N HIS A 429 34.36 30.97 -2.81
CA HIS A 429 34.18 29.52 -2.76
C HIS A 429 34.70 28.88 -4.05
N TYR A 430 34.45 29.52 -5.20
CA TYR A 430 35.02 29.09 -6.47
C TYR A 430 36.54 29.24 -6.54
N TYR A 431 37.16 30.18 -5.81
CA TYR A 431 38.62 30.25 -5.69
C TYR A 431 39.17 29.03 -4.92
N GLN A 432 38.63 28.76 -3.73
CA GLN A 432 39.00 27.60 -2.90
C GLN A 432 38.87 26.27 -3.67
N LEU A 433 37.75 26.07 -4.38
CA LEU A 433 37.55 24.86 -5.20
C LEU A 433 38.56 24.73 -6.35
N ARG A 434 39.00 25.84 -6.96
CA ARG A 434 40.02 25.84 -8.03
C ARG A 434 41.42 25.53 -7.53
N GLU A 435 41.77 26.02 -6.34
CA GLU A 435 43.04 25.70 -5.68
C GLU A 435 43.09 24.22 -5.27
N LEU A 436 41.99 23.72 -4.71
CA LEU A 436 41.85 22.36 -4.20
C LEU A 436 41.88 21.28 -5.29
N LEU A 437 41.23 21.54 -6.43
CA LEU A 437 41.13 20.56 -7.52
C LEU A 437 42.29 20.62 -8.52
N GLY A 438 43.25 21.55 -8.34
CA GLY A 438 44.55 21.59 -9.04
C GLY A 438 44.53 21.85 -10.56
N PHE A 439 43.39 21.69 -11.21
CA PHE A 439 43.20 21.80 -12.65
C PHE A 439 42.06 22.78 -12.98
N GLY A 440 42.09 23.30 -14.20
CA GLY A 440 41.33 24.50 -14.58
C GLY A 440 39.82 24.34 -14.70
N ILE A 441 39.10 24.15 -13.59
CA ILE A 441 37.63 24.28 -13.55
C ILE A 441 37.25 25.76 -13.60
N ARG A 442 37.47 26.38 -14.76
CA ARG A 442 37.08 27.75 -15.08
C ARG A 442 35.56 27.91 -15.28
N HIS A 443 34.78 26.86 -14.99
CA HIS A 443 33.38 26.67 -15.41
C HIS A 443 32.40 26.40 -14.27
N LEU A 444 32.86 26.30 -13.02
CA LEU A 444 31.97 26.14 -11.86
C LEU A 444 31.20 27.43 -11.53
N GLY A 445 31.76 28.60 -11.85
CA GLY A 445 31.15 29.91 -11.58
C GLY A 445 30.56 30.59 -12.82
N SER A 446 29.47 31.33 -12.63
CA SER A 446 28.60 31.92 -13.67
C SER A 446 29.21 33.06 -14.51
N SER A 447 30.52 33.09 -14.74
CA SER A 447 31.17 34.12 -15.55
C SER A 447 30.93 33.89 -17.03
N ARG A 448 29.87 34.51 -17.57
CA ARG A 448 29.43 34.48 -18.98
C ARG A 448 30.42 35.09 -19.99
N THR A 449 31.68 35.30 -19.63
CA THR A 449 32.65 36.16 -20.36
C THR A 449 33.64 35.40 -21.26
N SER A 450 33.51 34.08 -21.42
CA SER A 450 34.34 33.29 -22.35
C SER A 450 33.49 32.38 -23.23
N MET A 451 33.16 32.83 -24.45
CA MET A 451 32.31 32.09 -25.41
C MET A 451 32.92 30.79 -25.98
N ASN A 452 34.20 30.50 -25.72
CA ASN A 452 34.89 29.31 -26.23
C ASN A 452 35.64 28.58 -25.10
N ALA A 453 34.94 27.72 -24.37
CA ALA A 453 35.57 26.82 -23.41
C ALA A 453 34.81 25.49 -23.31
N PRO A 454 35.51 24.36 -23.07
CA PRO A 454 34.88 23.04 -23.08
C PRO A 454 33.96 22.86 -21.87
N VAL A 455 32.74 22.42 -22.13
CA VAL A 455 31.79 22.04 -21.08
C VAL A 455 32.12 20.63 -20.62
N LEU A 456 32.44 20.47 -19.34
CA LEU A 456 32.79 19.17 -18.76
C LEU A 456 31.62 18.19 -18.86
N THR A 457 31.87 16.98 -19.32
CA THR A 457 30.88 15.90 -19.28
C THR A 457 31.00 15.08 -18.00
N LEU A 458 29.94 14.33 -17.68
CA LEU A 458 29.95 13.41 -16.54
C LEU A 458 31.06 12.34 -16.66
N GLY A 459 31.38 11.88 -17.87
CA GLY A 459 32.46 10.91 -18.09
C GLY A 459 33.83 11.48 -17.73
N GLU A 460 34.11 12.73 -18.09
CA GLU A 460 35.34 13.44 -17.70
C GLU A 460 35.39 13.68 -16.18
N LEU A 461 34.25 13.97 -15.55
CA LEU A 461 34.14 14.18 -14.10
C LEU A 461 34.42 12.90 -13.30
N VAL A 462 33.95 11.75 -13.76
CA VAL A 462 34.23 10.44 -13.14
C VAL A 462 35.70 10.06 -13.32
N GLN A 463 36.27 10.26 -14.51
CA GLN A 463 37.70 9.99 -14.79
C GLN A 463 38.68 10.84 -13.96
N MET A 464 38.23 11.97 -13.38
CA MET A 464 39.03 12.75 -12.43
C MET A 464 39.08 12.15 -11.02
N HIS A 465 38.38 11.03 -10.76
CA HIS A 465 38.37 10.28 -9.50
C HIS A 465 38.21 11.19 -8.27
N LEU A 466 37.13 11.99 -8.22
CA LEU A 466 36.93 13.06 -7.23
C LEU A 466 36.82 12.60 -5.75
N SER A 467 36.69 11.30 -5.51
CA SER A 467 36.54 10.67 -4.18
C SER A 467 37.46 11.23 -3.08
N PRO A 468 38.79 11.39 -3.27
CA PRO A 468 39.70 11.90 -2.23
C PRO A 468 39.40 13.35 -1.78
N PHE A 469 38.74 14.14 -2.63
CA PHE A 469 38.42 15.54 -2.39
C PHE A 469 37.01 15.76 -1.81
N GLY A 470 36.16 14.73 -1.80
CA GLY A 470 34.74 14.85 -1.47
C GLY A 470 34.45 15.50 -0.12
N SER A 471 35.17 15.12 0.93
CA SER A 471 35.01 15.68 2.28
C SER A 471 35.31 17.19 2.36
N GLN A 472 36.26 17.66 1.55
CA GLN A 472 36.66 19.06 1.53
C GLN A 472 35.70 19.91 0.68
N ILE A 473 35.22 19.35 -0.43
CA ILE A 473 34.18 19.96 -1.29
C ILE A 473 32.87 20.11 -0.49
N ASN A 474 32.44 19.06 0.21
CA ASN A 474 31.25 19.08 1.05
C ASN A 474 31.30 20.16 2.14
N ARG A 475 32.48 20.35 2.75
CA ARG A 475 32.71 21.43 3.73
C ARG A 475 32.47 22.81 3.10
N ILE A 476 33.07 23.10 1.95
CA ILE A 476 32.92 24.40 1.25
C ILE A 476 31.45 24.61 0.81
N ALA A 477 30.78 23.56 0.32
CA ALA A 477 29.35 23.62 -0.04
C ALA A 477 28.45 23.92 1.17
N THR A 478 28.76 23.32 2.32
CA THR A 478 28.03 23.53 3.59
C THR A 478 28.28 24.94 4.14
N GLU A 479 29.53 25.41 4.17
CA GLU A 479 29.90 26.77 4.59
C GLU A 479 29.14 27.83 3.76
N ALA A 480 29.15 27.68 2.43
CA ALA A 480 28.40 28.56 1.52
C ALA A 480 26.88 28.51 1.74
N ALA A 481 26.31 27.33 1.97
CA ALA A 481 24.88 27.18 2.23
C ALA A 481 24.44 27.86 3.53
N GLN A 482 25.21 27.70 4.62
CA GLN A 482 24.94 28.36 5.90
C GLN A 482 25.10 29.88 5.81
N GLU A 483 26.11 30.36 5.08
CA GLU A 483 26.28 31.79 4.82
C GLU A 483 25.06 32.40 4.09
N ARG A 484 24.53 31.71 3.06
CA ARG A 484 23.34 32.19 2.34
C ARG A 484 22.14 32.28 3.27
N LEU A 485 21.92 31.30 4.16
CA LEU A 485 20.85 31.36 5.15
C LEU A 485 20.99 32.56 6.10
N LEU A 486 22.22 32.89 6.52
CA LEU A 486 22.48 34.08 7.33
C LEU A 486 22.21 35.38 6.57
N LYS A 487 22.62 35.47 5.29
CA LYS A 487 22.35 36.61 4.40
C LYS A 487 20.83 36.78 4.12
N ASP A 488 20.11 35.69 3.94
CA ASP A 488 18.65 35.69 3.73
C ASP A 488 17.89 36.07 5.02
N MET A 489 18.38 35.65 6.19
CA MET A 489 17.86 36.10 7.48
C MET A 489 18.11 37.60 7.71
N LEU A 490 19.33 38.08 7.45
CA LEU A 490 19.69 39.49 7.60
C LEU A 490 18.88 40.39 6.66
N SER A 491 18.68 40.01 5.40
CA SER A 491 17.88 40.79 4.45
C SER A 491 16.40 40.83 4.82
N LYS A 492 15.82 39.74 5.35
CA LYS A 492 14.46 39.76 5.94
C LYS A 492 14.36 40.75 7.11
N ILE A 493 15.39 40.80 7.96
CA ILE A 493 15.44 41.75 9.10
C ILE A 493 15.47 43.19 8.58
N ILE A 494 16.35 43.50 7.61
CA ILE A 494 16.46 44.85 7.02
C ILE A 494 15.11 45.29 6.41
N VAL A 495 14.48 44.44 5.59
CA VAL A 495 13.18 44.77 4.95
C VAL A 495 12.04 44.91 5.95
N LEU A 496 12.07 44.14 7.05
CA LEU A 496 11.10 44.31 8.15
C LEU A 496 11.31 45.64 8.87
N TRP A 497 12.56 46.03 9.11
CA TRP A 497 12.94 47.27 9.78
C TRP A 497 12.63 48.52 8.97
N GLU A 498 12.89 48.50 7.65
CA GLU A 498 12.55 49.61 6.73
C GLU A 498 11.04 49.92 6.67
N ARG A 499 10.18 48.96 7.05
CA ARG A 499 8.72 49.07 6.97
C ARG A 499 8.03 49.25 8.32
N LEU A 500 8.79 49.29 9.42
CA LEU A 500 8.24 49.30 10.76
C LEU A 500 8.06 50.73 11.27
N GLU A 501 6.80 51.17 11.35
CA GLU A 501 6.43 52.52 11.79
C GLU A 501 5.91 52.51 13.23
N PHE A 502 6.19 53.59 13.98
CA PHE A 502 5.68 53.78 15.33
C PHE A 502 4.34 54.56 15.30
N ASP A 503 3.26 53.93 15.78
CA ASP A 503 1.97 54.62 16.00
C ASP A 503 2.08 55.59 17.20
N VAL A 504 1.65 56.84 17.01
CA VAL A 504 1.77 57.93 17.99
C VAL A 504 0.43 58.61 18.17
N LYS A 505 -0.04 58.71 19.42
CA LYS A 505 -1.37 59.22 19.80
C LYS A 505 -1.25 60.49 20.64
N PRO A 506 -2.17 61.46 20.51
CA PRO A 506 -2.15 62.66 21.33
C PRO A 506 -2.27 62.33 22.82
N HIS A 507 -1.50 63.03 23.65
CA HIS A 507 -1.49 62.84 25.10
C HIS A 507 -2.62 63.64 25.74
N LYS A 508 -3.71 62.93 26.11
CA LYS A 508 -5.00 63.51 26.53
C LYS A 508 -5.66 64.27 25.36
N GLU A 509 -6.63 65.14 25.65
CA GLU A 509 -7.31 65.95 24.62
C GLU A 509 -6.44 67.08 24.04
N SER A 510 -5.19 67.26 24.49
CA SER A 510 -4.27 68.24 23.90
C SER A 510 -3.66 67.72 22.59
N LYS A 511 -3.71 68.56 21.55
CA LYS A 511 -3.07 68.29 20.25
C LYS A 511 -1.58 68.65 20.20
N GLU A 512 -1.03 69.19 21.29
CA GLU A 512 0.35 69.73 21.32
C GLU A 512 1.40 68.70 21.76
N TYR A 513 0.99 67.57 22.34
CA TYR A 513 1.87 66.53 22.84
C TYR A 513 1.41 65.17 22.35
N TYR A 514 2.35 64.32 21.91
CA TYR A 514 2.08 62.98 21.42
C TYR A 514 2.87 61.95 22.24
N VAL A 515 2.27 60.79 22.49
CA VAL A 515 2.87 59.63 23.16
C VAL A 515 2.77 58.40 22.27
N LEU A 516 3.76 57.53 22.33
CA LEU A 516 3.74 56.25 21.62
C LEU A 516 2.52 55.41 22.04
N ALA A 517 1.88 54.78 21.07
CA ALA A 517 0.82 53.81 21.30
C ALA A 517 1.37 52.47 21.85
N SER A 518 0.51 51.46 22.00
CA SER A 518 0.96 50.13 22.45
C SER A 518 2.00 49.55 21.49
N LEU A 519 3.16 49.22 22.05
CA LEU A 519 4.25 48.56 21.32
C LEU A 519 4.02 47.04 21.18
N GLU A 520 2.93 46.49 21.70
CA GLU A 520 2.63 45.04 21.67
C GLU A 520 2.64 44.48 20.24
N ALA A 521 2.06 45.19 19.27
CA ALA A 521 2.06 44.77 17.87
C ALA A 521 3.51 44.63 17.33
N ILE A 522 4.35 45.64 17.57
CA ILE A 522 5.77 45.65 17.19
C ILE A 522 6.53 44.50 17.88
N TYR A 523 6.28 44.28 19.17
CA TYR A 523 6.86 43.13 19.88
C TYR A 523 6.41 41.79 19.28
N THR A 524 5.14 41.62 18.92
CA THR A 524 4.63 40.37 18.31
C THR A 524 5.12 40.14 16.89
N THR A 525 5.40 41.19 16.10
CA THR A 525 5.95 41.08 14.74
C THR A 525 7.44 40.70 14.74
N LEU A 526 8.18 41.06 15.80
CA LEU A 526 9.54 40.60 16.02
C LEU A 526 9.52 39.16 16.60
N GLU A 527 9.91 38.21 15.75
CA GLU A 527 10.22 36.82 16.13
C GLU A 527 11.14 36.81 17.36
N GLU A 528 10.96 35.87 18.29
CA GLU A 528 11.59 35.97 19.62
C GLU A 528 13.14 36.02 19.55
N SER A 529 13.73 35.28 18.60
CA SER A 529 15.14 35.34 18.22
C SER A 529 15.57 36.75 17.80
N LEU A 530 14.86 37.34 16.85
CA LEU A 530 15.10 38.69 16.35
C LEU A 530 14.91 39.74 17.47
N ARG A 531 13.87 39.63 18.28
CA ARG A 531 13.63 40.51 19.43
C ARG A 531 14.81 40.50 20.41
N ARG A 532 15.39 39.33 20.68
CA ARG A 532 16.60 39.19 21.53
C ARG A 532 17.82 39.86 20.89
N VAL A 533 18.05 39.68 19.58
CA VAL A 533 19.13 40.38 18.84
C VAL A 533 18.95 41.89 18.94
N VAL A 534 17.75 42.41 18.71
CA VAL A 534 17.45 43.85 18.73
C VAL A 534 17.68 44.46 20.10
N VAL A 535 17.17 43.84 21.17
CA VAL A 535 17.40 44.32 22.54
C VAL A 535 18.89 44.29 22.91
N SER A 536 19.62 43.26 22.45
CA SER A 536 21.07 43.11 22.63
C SER A 536 21.86 44.23 21.94
N LEU A 537 21.50 44.55 20.68
CA LEU A 537 22.08 45.66 19.93
C LEU A 537 21.79 47.01 20.59
N VAL A 538 20.52 47.31 20.93
CA VAL A 538 20.13 48.57 21.58
C VAL A 538 20.83 48.75 22.94
N THR A 539 20.98 47.68 23.72
CA THR A 539 21.70 47.74 25.01
C THR A 539 23.17 48.12 24.82
N THR A 540 23.78 47.61 23.75
CA THR A 540 25.19 47.88 23.41
C THR A 540 25.37 49.29 22.82
N ASP A 541 24.47 49.71 21.92
CA ASP A 541 24.49 51.03 21.28
C ASP A 541 24.30 52.19 22.28
N VAL A 542 23.38 52.02 23.25
CA VAL A 542 23.20 52.99 24.34
C VAL A 542 24.50 53.18 25.14
N HIS A 543 25.22 52.10 25.45
CA HIS A 543 26.51 52.17 26.13
C HIS A 543 27.59 52.86 25.27
N PHE A 544 27.67 52.55 23.98
CA PHE A 544 28.59 53.22 23.06
C PHE A 544 28.30 54.72 22.90
N ARG A 545 27.02 55.12 22.83
CA ARG A 545 26.60 56.52 22.85
C ARG A 545 27.09 57.23 24.12
N ASP A 546 26.89 56.61 25.28
CA ASP A 546 27.28 57.19 26.57
C ASP A 546 28.83 57.31 26.70
N ILE A 547 29.59 56.37 26.12
CA ILE A 547 31.04 56.49 25.96
C ILE A 547 31.38 57.70 25.08
N VAL A 548 30.80 57.80 23.88
CA VAL A 548 31.07 58.90 22.93
C VAL A 548 30.74 60.26 23.55
N GLU A 549 29.61 60.38 24.25
CA GLU A 549 29.24 61.60 24.97
C GLU A 549 30.27 61.94 26.07
N SER A 550 30.73 60.95 26.84
CA SER A 550 31.82 61.12 27.82
C SER A 550 33.14 61.56 27.18
N LEU A 551 33.53 60.98 26.04
CA LEU A 551 34.77 61.33 25.32
C LEU A 551 34.70 62.78 24.78
N VAL A 552 33.56 63.17 24.19
CA VAL A 552 33.31 64.54 23.71
C VAL A 552 33.30 65.54 24.87
N ALA A 553 32.59 65.24 25.96
CA ALA A 553 32.50 66.10 27.13
C ALA A 553 33.86 66.32 27.81
N LYS A 554 34.71 65.29 27.84
CA LYS A 554 36.08 65.34 28.39
C LYS A 554 37.14 65.80 27.39
N ARG A 555 36.76 66.03 26.12
CA ARG A 555 37.63 66.50 25.01
C ARG A 555 38.82 65.57 24.74
N VAL A 556 38.56 64.26 24.72
CA VAL A 556 39.58 63.26 24.36
C VAL A 556 39.91 63.39 22.86
N THR A 557 41.20 63.53 22.55
CA THR A 557 41.70 63.71 21.16
C THR A 557 42.87 62.79 20.80
N ASP A 558 43.32 61.95 21.72
CA ASP A 558 44.45 61.03 21.55
C ASP A 558 43.97 59.58 21.72
N GLU A 559 44.49 58.67 20.90
CA GLU A 559 44.18 57.23 20.99
C GLU A 559 44.88 56.52 22.17
N ASN A 560 45.82 57.21 22.82
CA ASN A 560 46.51 56.79 24.03
C ASN A 560 45.89 57.43 25.31
N ASP A 561 44.75 58.10 25.20
CA ASP A 561 44.02 58.60 26.37
C ASP A 561 43.35 57.44 27.11
N PHE A 562 43.61 57.31 28.41
CA PHE A 562 43.05 56.26 29.26
C PHE A 562 41.52 56.14 29.15
N LEU A 563 40.78 57.23 28.90
CA LEU A 563 39.33 57.22 28.76
C LEU A 563 38.83 56.46 27.52
N TRP A 564 39.67 56.37 26.49
CA TRP A 564 39.47 55.54 25.30
C TRP A 564 40.10 54.15 25.49
N GLU A 565 41.29 54.06 26.08
CA GLU A 565 41.96 52.78 26.32
C GLU A 565 41.20 51.85 27.27
N GLN A 566 40.54 52.38 28.30
CA GLN A 566 39.76 51.60 29.27
C GLN A 566 38.57 50.84 28.67
N GLN A 567 38.14 51.21 27.46
CA GLN A 567 37.00 50.60 26.77
C GLN A 567 37.38 49.23 26.20
N LEU A 568 36.40 48.36 26.03
CA LEU A 568 36.59 47.08 25.34
C LEU A 568 36.57 47.32 23.83
N ARG A 569 37.75 47.38 23.21
CA ARG A 569 37.94 47.71 21.78
C ARG A 569 38.21 46.44 20.97
N TYR A 570 37.73 46.41 19.72
CA TYR A 570 37.89 45.28 18.80
C TYR A 570 38.71 45.72 17.58
N GLN A 571 39.78 45.00 17.27
CA GLN A 571 40.66 45.25 16.13
C GLN A 571 40.69 44.04 15.20
N TRP A 572 40.29 44.25 13.94
CA TRP A 572 40.30 43.21 12.91
C TRP A 572 41.57 43.30 12.05
N TYR A 573 42.35 42.23 12.01
CA TYR A 573 43.56 42.11 11.20
C TYR A 573 43.25 41.34 9.91
N ALA A 574 42.94 42.07 8.84
CA ALA A 574 42.51 41.49 7.56
C ALA A 574 43.57 40.61 6.85
N GLU A 575 44.85 40.73 7.23
CA GLU A 575 45.93 39.91 6.67
C GLU A 575 45.97 38.49 7.27
N SER A 576 45.53 38.33 8.52
CA SER A 576 45.52 37.05 9.25
C SER A 576 44.13 36.48 9.47
N ASP A 577 43.07 37.20 9.08
CA ASP A 577 41.65 36.88 9.36
C ASP A 577 41.37 36.73 10.88
N GLU A 578 42.14 37.46 11.72
CA GLU A 578 42.02 37.42 13.19
C GLU A 578 41.48 38.72 13.80
N CYS A 579 40.56 38.59 14.76
CA CYS A 579 40.11 39.65 15.67
C CYS A 579 40.88 39.58 17.00
N GLU A 580 41.53 40.69 17.36
CA GLU A 580 42.08 40.93 18.70
C GLU A 580 41.18 41.91 19.46
N ILE A 581 41.08 41.69 20.77
CA ILE A 581 40.31 42.53 21.68
C ILE A 581 41.30 43.21 22.61
N GLN A 582 41.19 44.53 22.74
CA GLN A 582 42.09 45.36 23.51
C GLN A 582 41.31 46.10 24.60
N GLN A 583 41.75 45.98 25.85
CA GLN A 583 41.21 46.75 26.97
C GLN A 583 42.34 47.16 27.91
N ALA A 584 42.48 48.48 28.12
CA ALA A 584 43.70 49.08 28.63
C ALA A 584 44.93 48.51 27.88
N ASN A 585 45.86 47.90 28.62
CA ASN A 585 47.07 47.27 28.08
C ASN A 585 46.89 45.78 27.72
N CYS A 586 45.72 45.18 27.98
CA CYS A 586 45.47 43.75 27.78
C CYS A 586 45.14 43.46 26.31
N ARG A 587 45.66 42.35 25.78
CA ARG A 587 45.37 41.87 24.43
C ARG A 587 44.85 40.43 24.48
N ILE A 588 43.64 40.21 23.99
CA ILE A 588 42.93 38.94 24.11
C ILE A 588 42.45 38.53 22.72
N LYS A 589 42.75 37.31 22.28
CA LYS A 589 42.19 36.78 21.03
C LYS A 589 40.68 36.58 21.16
N TYR A 590 39.92 36.97 20.14
CA TYR A 590 38.48 36.66 20.09
C TYR A 590 38.29 35.14 20.01
N GLY A 591 37.37 34.58 20.80
CA GLY A 591 37.23 33.13 20.96
C GLY A 591 36.42 32.40 19.87
N TYR A 592 35.71 33.15 19.01
CA TYR A 592 34.87 32.65 17.90
C TYR A 592 33.75 31.65 18.24
N GLU A 593 33.44 31.45 19.52
CA GLU A 593 32.39 30.53 19.94
C GLU A 593 31.00 31.04 19.55
N TYR A 594 30.19 30.18 18.92
CA TYR A 594 28.84 30.53 18.49
C TYR A 594 27.84 30.56 19.67
N MET A 595 27.50 31.77 20.13
CA MET A 595 26.57 32.00 21.26
C MET A 595 25.10 32.21 20.84
N GLY A 596 24.81 32.31 19.54
CA GLY A 596 23.48 32.65 19.03
C GLY A 596 22.92 33.99 19.54
N ALA A 597 21.59 34.13 19.52
CA ALA A 597 20.87 35.35 19.94
C ALA A 597 20.78 35.49 21.48
N CYS A 598 21.93 35.74 22.12
CA CYS A 598 22.03 35.99 23.55
C CYS A 598 21.60 37.43 23.94
N SER A 599 20.93 37.55 25.08
CA SER A 599 20.77 38.84 25.77
C SER A 599 22.10 39.36 26.32
N ARG A 600 22.25 40.69 26.35
CA ARG A 600 23.38 41.41 26.97
C ARG A 600 22.97 41.97 28.32
N LEU A 601 23.95 42.14 29.21
CA LEU A 601 23.76 42.88 30.45
C LEU A 601 23.83 44.39 30.15
N VAL A 602 23.09 45.22 30.88
CA VAL A 602 23.26 46.67 30.80
C VAL A 602 24.65 47.02 31.37
N ILE A 603 25.51 47.57 30.53
CA ILE A 603 26.87 47.94 30.92
C ILE A 603 26.83 49.28 31.65
N THR A 604 27.30 49.28 32.89
CA THR A 604 27.36 50.44 33.78
C THR A 604 28.82 50.78 34.11
N PRO A 605 29.11 51.98 34.64
CA PRO A 605 30.45 52.32 35.14
C PRO A 605 30.97 51.42 36.28
N LEU A 606 30.13 50.56 36.87
CA LEU A 606 30.60 49.47 37.74
C LEU A 606 30.98 48.23 36.92
N THR A 607 30.14 47.85 35.95
CA THR A 607 30.38 46.76 34.99
C THR A 607 31.72 46.97 34.26
N ASP A 608 31.99 48.17 33.74
CA ASP A 608 33.25 48.50 33.04
C ASP A 608 34.49 48.28 33.91
N ARG A 609 34.43 48.73 35.17
CA ARG A 609 35.52 48.54 36.14
C ARG A 609 35.70 47.07 36.50
N CYS A 610 34.60 46.31 36.62
CA CYS A 610 34.68 44.86 36.79
C CYS A 610 35.32 44.19 35.57
N TRP A 611 34.93 44.58 34.35
CA TRP A 611 35.49 44.03 33.10
C TRP A 611 36.99 44.30 32.98
N MET A 612 37.42 45.56 33.14
CA MET A 612 38.85 45.93 33.21
C MET A 612 39.64 45.13 34.27
N THR A 613 39.03 44.88 35.42
CA THR A 613 39.68 44.12 36.50
C THR A 613 39.84 42.64 36.12
N ILE A 614 38.86 42.06 35.43
CA ILE A 614 38.89 40.66 34.98
C ILE A 614 39.87 40.49 33.81
N THR A 615 39.85 41.37 32.80
CA THR A 615 40.79 41.33 31.67
C THR A 615 42.24 41.60 32.14
N GLY A 616 42.44 42.56 33.05
CA GLY A 616 43.71 42.81 33.72
C GLY A 616 44.22 41.61 34.55
N ALA A 617 43.33 40.91 35.25
CA ALA A 617 43.70 39.69 35.97
C ALA A 617 44.12 38.56 35.02
N LEU A 618 43.42 38.39 33.90
CA LEU A 618 43.75 37.40 32.87
C LEU A 618 45.13 37.67 32.24
N GLU A 619 45.42 38.92 31.89
CA GLU A 619 46.72 39.35 31.36
C GLU A 619 47.85 38.98 32.34
N LEU A 620 47.68 39.32 33.63
CA LEU A 620 48.62 39.01 34.71
C LEU A 620 48.64 37.51 35.15
N ARG A 621 47.98 36.64 34.37
CA ARG A 621 47.85 35.19 34.58
C ARG A 621 47.23 34.81 35.94
N TYR A 622 46.40 35.68 36.51
CA TYR A 622 45.62 35.42 37.72
C TYR A 622 44.19 34.94 37.36
N GLY A 623 43.49 34.42 38.36
CA GLY A 623 42.02 34.33 38.34
C GLY A 623 41.39 35.62 38.88
N ALA A 624 40.11 35.85 38.59
CA ALA A 624 39.38 37.01 39.08
C ALA A 624 38.43 36.62 40.24
N ALA A 625 38.22 37.54 41.19
CA ALA A 625 37.36 37.32 42.36
C ALA A 625 36.33 38.44 42.60
N PRO A 626 35.33 38.66 41.71
CA PRO A 626 34.26 39.62 41.95
C PRO A 626 33.49 39.28 43.24
N SER A 627 33.44 40.23 44.18
CA SER A 627 32.78 40.07 45.47
C SER A 627 31.88 41.26 45.79
N GLY A 628 30.82 41.01 46.55
CA GLY A 628 29.77 41.99 46.84
C GLY A 628 28.46 41.33 47.27
N PRO A 629 27.44 42.09 47.70
CA PRO A 629 26.18 41.55 48.20
C PRO A 629 25.47 40.55 47.26
N ALA A 630 24.56 39.74 47.80
CA ALA A 630 23.74 38.85 46.99
C ALA A 630 22.88 39.64 45.99
N GLY A 631 22.68 39.11 44.78
CA GLY A 631 21.85 39.74 43.75
C GLY A 631 22.48 40.89 42.95
N THR A 632 23.75 41.26 43.20
CA THR A 632 24.41 42.40 42.51
C THR A 632 25.04 42.05 41.15
N GLY A 633 24.53 41.04 40.44
CA GLY A 633 24.94 40.74 39.05
C GLY A 633 26.38 40.24 38.85
N LYS A 634 27.03 39.66 39.86
CA LYS A 634 28.48 39.30 39.81
C LYS A 634 28.77 38.21 38.77
N THR A 635 28.02 37.13 38.83
CA THR A 635 28.13 35.95 37.95
C THR A 635 27.74 36.34 36.52
N GLU A 636 26.70 37.16 36.40
CA GLU A 636 26.19 37.72 35.14
C GLU A 636 27.23 38.65 34.48
N THR A 637 27.89 39.53 35.24
CA THR A 637 28.94 40.44 34.74
C THR A 637 30.11 39.68 34.14
N SER A 638 30.58 38.63 34.82
CA SER A 638 31.66 37.76 34.36
C SER A 638 31.26 36.96 33.12
N LYS A 639 30.03 36.43 33.09
CA LYS A 639 29.48 35.70 31.94
C LYS A 639 29.29 36.61 30.72
N ASP A 640 28.83 37.85 30.90
CA ASP A 640 28.60 38.78 29.80
C ASP A 640 29.90 39.32 29.19
N LEU A 641 30.96 39.49 29.99
CA LEU A 641 32.31 39.71 29.48
C LEU A 641 32.77 38.55 28.60
N ALA A 642 32.66 37.30 29.06
CA ALA A 642 33.08 36.15 28.25
C ALA A 642 32.33 36.07 26.91
N LYS A 643 31.01 36.36 26.89
CA LYS A 643 30.25 36.54 25.63
C LYS A 643 30.74 37.72 24.77
N ALA A 644 31.28 38.78 25.37
CA ALA A 644 31.86 39.91 24.64
C ALA A 644 33.22 39.54 24.04
N LEU A 645 33.95 38.60 24.67
CA LEU A 645 35.20 38.04 24.16
C LEU A 645 35.01 36.87 23.17
N GLY A 646 33.78 36.41 22.97
CA GLY A 646 33.49 35.23 22.14
C GLY A 646 33.95 33.90 22.75
N ILE A 647 34.05 33.82 24.08
CA ILE A 647 34.57 32.65 24.82
C ILE A 647 33.45 32.00 25.65
N LEU A 648 33.37 30.67 25.66
CA LEU A 648 32.44 29.93 26.50
C LEU A 648 32.77 30.10 27.99
N CYS A 649 31.79 30.58 28.77
CA CYS A 649 31.87 30.66 30.23
C CYS A 649 30.90 29.67 30.89
N ILE A 650 31.47 28.66 31.55
CA ILE A 650 30.75 27.63 32.30
C ILE A 650 30.53 28.15 33.73
N VAL A 651 29.28 28.28 34.15
CA VAL A 651 28.94 28.67 35.53
C VAL A 651 28.63 27.43 36.35
N ILE A 652 29.30 27.25 37.48
CA ILE A 652 29.13 26.12 38.39
C ILE A 652 28.79 26.67 39.77
N ASN A 653 27.60 26.35 40.31
CA ASN A 653 27.25 26.72 41.68
C ASN A 653 27.92 25.76 42.68
N CYS A 654 28.70 26.33 43.60
CA CYS A 654 29.49 25.59 44.57
C CYS A 654 28.69 25.18 45.83
N SER A 655 29.06 24.04 46.38
CA SER A 655 28.44 23.49 47.59
C SER A 655 29.47 22.77 48.46
N SER A 656 29.11 22.50 49.71
CA SER A 656 29.94 21.75 50.66
C SER A 656 30.09 20.26 50.29
N GLN A 657 29.45 19.78 49.23
CA GLN A 657 29.60 18.42 48.70
C GLN A 657 30.67 18.33 47.61
N MET A 658 31.23 19.46 47.15
CA MET A 658 32.30 19.45 46.14
C MET A 658 33.59 18.86 46.73
N SER A 659 34.08 17.78 46.12
CA SER A 659 35.35 17.15 46.51
C SER A 659 36.53 17.64 45.66
N CYS A 660 37.76 17.44 46.17
CA CYS A 660 39.00 17.78 45.44
C CYS A 660 39.05 17.15 44.04
N LYS A 661 38.58 15.90 43.89
CA LYS A 661 38.51 15.19 42.60
C LYS A 661 37.54 15.85 41.62
N MET A 662 36.40 16.35 42.11
CA MET A 662 35.45 17.08 41.27
C MET A 662 36.06 18.38 40.77
N MET A 663 36.74 19.15 41.63
CA MET A 663 37.40 20.39 41.19
C MET A 663 38.58 20.13 40.25
N GLY A 664 39.41 19.12 40.52
CA GLY A 664 40.47 18.71 39.61
C GLY A 664 39.94 18.31 38.22
N SER A 665 38.82 17.57 38.18
CA SER A 665 38.13 17.21 36.93
C SER A 665 37.57 18.44 36.18
N ILE A 666 36.96 19.39 36.91
CA ILE A 666 36.45 20.66 36.36
C ILE A 666 37.59 21.46 35.74
N LEU A 667 38.67 21.68 36.49
CA LEU A 667 39.84 22.42 36.02
C LEU A 667 40.46 21.73 34.80
N ASN A 668 40.71 20.41 34.85
CA ASN A 668 41.22 19.63 33.72
C ASN A 668 40.37 19.80 32.45
N GLY A 669 39.03 19.82 32.57
CA GLY A 669 38.14 20.08 31.43
C GLY A 669 38.27 21.50 30.88
N VAL A 670 38.26 22.50 31.76
CA VAL A 670 38.34 23.94 31.40
C VAL A 670 39.64 24.27 30.68
N ILE A 671 40.77 23.76 31.18
CA ILE A 671 42.11 23.99 30.63
C ILE A 671 42.27 23.34 29.24
N GLN A 672 41.80 22.10 29.07
CA GLN A 672 41.92 21.39 27.80
C GLN A 672 40.95 21.92 26.74
N ALA A 673 39.79 22.44 27.15
CA ALA A 673 38.85 23.08 26.26
C ALA A 673 39.35 24.48 25.82
N GLY A 674 40.00 25.22 26.72
CA GLY A 674 40.36 26.63 26.52
C GLY A 674 39.20 27.58 26.85
N THR A 675 38.47 27.28 27.92
CA THR A 675 37.22 27.97 28.29
C THR A 675 37.37 28.79 29.57
N TRP A 676 36.33 29.56 29.90
CA TRP A 676 36.24 30.25 31.18
C TRP A 676 35.33 29.48 32.14
N VAL A 677 35.64 29.49 33.43
CA VAL A 677 34.77 28.96 34.48
C VAL A 677 34.49 30.02 35.54
N CYS A 678 33.22 30.15 35.91
CA CYS A 678 32.76 30.96 37.03
C CYS A 678 32.24 30.03 38.13
N LEU A 679 33.02 29.90 39.20
CA LEU A 679 32.66 29.15 40.40
C LEU A 679 31.82 30.06 41.31
N ASP A 680 30.51 29.88 41.28
CA ASP A 680 29.56 30.71 42.01
C ASP A 680 29.32 30.21 43.43
N GLU A 681 29.03 31.13 44.35
CA GLU A 681 28.94 30.87 45.79
C GLU A 681 30.18 30.14 46.34
N PHE A 682 31.38 30.45 45.82
CA PHE A 682 32.64 29.74 46.11
C PHE A 682 32.96 29.60 47.61
N ASN A 683 32.45 30.51 48.43
CA ASN A 683 32.51 30.47 49.89
C ASN A 683 31.70 29.32 50.56
N ARG A 684 31.07 28.44 49.78
CA ARG A 684 30.36 27.23 50.24
C ARG A 684 31.19 25.95 50.17
N ILE A 685 32.36 25.98 49.53
CA ILE A 685 33.29 24.84 49.48
C ILE A 685 33.96 24.65 50.85
N ASP A 686 34.22 23.39 51.22
CA ASP A 686 34.93 23.07 52.47
C ASP A 686 36.39 23.58 52.43
N ILE A 687 36.90 24.02 53.58
CA ILE A 687 38.23 24.63 53.71
C ILE A 687 39.36 23.66 53.38
N GLU A 688 39.17 22.36 53.64
CA GLU A 688 40.11 21.30 53.26
C GLU A 688 40.26 21.20 51.73
N VAL A 689 39.13 21.32 51.01
CA VAL A 689 39.10 21.28 49.55
C VAL A 689 39.70 22.57 48.97
N LEU A 690 39.39 23.73 49.54
CA LEU A 690 39.95 25.02 49.13
C LEU A 690 41.49 25.04 49.16
N SER A 691 42.11 24.37 50.14
CA SER A 691 43.58 24.25 50.22
C SER A 691 44.19 23.53 49.00
N VAL A 692 43.58 22.42 48.58
CA VAL A 692 44.01 21.64 47.41
C VAL A 692 43.78 22.41 46.11
N VAL A 693 42.64 23.10 46.00
CA VAL A 693 42.31 23.94 44.84
C VAL A 693 43.28 25.12 44.72
N GLY A 694 43.69 25.73 45.84
CA GLY A 694 44.72 26.78 45.86
C GLY A 694 46.08 26.28 45.32
N GLN A 695 46.48 25.05 45.66
CA GLN A 695 47.68 24.44 45.10
C GLN A 695 47.54 24.17 43.60
N GLN A 696 46.41 23.61 43.15
CA GLN A 696 46.11 23.41 41.72
C GLN A 696 46.17 24.73 40.94
N MET A 697 45.53 25.80 41.42
CA MET A 697 45.56 27.12 40.80
C MET A 697 46.98 27.72 40.73
N SER A 698 47.83 27.46 41.72
CA SER A 698 49.23 27.88 41.71
C SER A 698 50.04 27.17 40.62
N VAL A 699 49.84 25.85 40.45
CA VAL A 699 50.47 25.07 39.37
C VAL A 699 50.07 25.60 37.99
N LEU A 700 48.77 25.84 37.77
CA LEU A 700 48.25 26.40 36.51
C LEU A 700 48.82 27.78 36.20
N ARG A 701 48.85 28.67 37.21
CA ARG A 701 49.43 30.01 37.05
C ARG A 701 50.91 29.95 36.69
N ASN A 702 51.69 29.10 37.36
CA ASN A 702 53.12 28.98 37.08
C ASN A 702 53.38 28.43 35.67
N ALA A 703 52.61 27.44 35.21
CA ALA A 703 52.71 26.93 33.85
C ALA A 703 52.35 28.00 32.79
N ARG A 704 51.32 28.83 33.05
CA ARG A 704 50.98 29.99 32.20
C ARG A 704 51.98 31.15 32.23
N LEU A 705 52.81 31.26 33.27
CA LEU A 705 53.91 32.23 33.35
C LEU A 705 55.19 31.72 32.67
N MET A 706 55.26 30.42 32.39
CA MET A 706 56.35 29.77 31.66
C MET A 706 55.98 29.51 30.19
N ASP A 707 54.83 30.03 29.72
CA ASP A 707 54.23 29.77 28.40
C ASP A 707 54.27 28.28 28.00
N SER A 708 54.00 27.39 28.96
CA SER A 708 54.07 25.95 28.77
C SER A 708 52.93 25.44 27.90
N THR A 709 53.20 24.47 27.03
CA THR A 709 52.17 23.81 26.19
C THR A 709 51.31 22.81 26.95
N ASP A 710 51.83 22.30 28.08
CA ASP A 710 51.24 21.22 28.86
C ASP A 710 51.44 21.47 30.36
N VAL A 711 50.57 20.89 31.19
CA VAL A 711 50.65 21.00 32.65
C VAL A 711 50.32 19.68 33.34
N LEU A 712 51.03 19.36 34.42
CA LEU A 712 50.75 18.22 35.29
C LEU A 712 49.73 18.63 36.36
N LEU A 713 48.46 18.22 36.21
CA LEU A 713 47.39 18.50 37.18
C LEU A 713 46.72 17.19 37.64
N ASP A 714 46.56 17.03 38.95
CA ASP A 714 46.00 15.83 39.60
C ASP A 714 46.66 14.50 39.15
N GLY A 715 47.96 14.54 38.85
CA GLY A 715 48.74 13.39 38.37
C GLY A 715 48.61 13.10 36.87
N GLN A 716 47.87 13.91 36.11
CA GLN A 716 47.70 13.78 34.65
C GLN A 716 48.42 14.92 33.93
N CYS A 717 49.17 14.60 32.87
CA CYS A 717 49.72 15.61 31.97
C CYS A 717 48.65 15.97 30.92
N VAL A 718 48.26 17.24 30.85
CA VAL A 718 47.18 17.71 29.96
C VAL A 718 47.63 18.96 29.18
N PRO A 719 47.16 19.15 27.93
CA PRO A 719 47.49 20.34 27.16
C PRO A 719 46.92 21.60 27.80
N LEU A 720 47.76 22.62 27.94
CA LEU A 720 47.47 23.90 28.57
C LEU A 720 47.00 24.90 27.53
N ARG A 721 45.68 25.04 27.34
CA ARG A 721 45.11 26.14 26.54
C ARG A 721 44.86 27.38 27.40
N GLU A 722 44.69 28.51 26.74
CA GLU A 722 44.29 29.75 27.38
C GLU A 722 42.90 29.61 28.02
N HIS A 723 42.80 29.94 29.29
CA HIS A 723 41.61 29.76 30.11
C HIS A 723 41.53 30.85 31.19
N HIS A 724 40.38 30.99 31.83
CA HIS A 724 40.25 31.88 32.99
C HIS A 724 39.36 31.26 34.07
N VAL A 725 39.77 31.42 35.33
CA VAL A 725 39.03 30.95 36.51
C VAL A 725 38.56 32.17 37.28
N ILE A 726 37.25 32.28 37.41
CA ILE A 726 36.57 33.34 38.13
C ILE A 726 35.86 32.72 39.33
N ILE A 727 35.95 33.36 40.49
CA ILE A 727 35.18 32.99 41.68
C ILE A 727 34.24 34.13 42.06
N THR A 728 32.99 33.83 42.38
CA THR A 728 32.04 34.82 42.90
C THR A 728 31.66 34.48 44.34
N MET A 729 31.74 35.50 45.20
CA MET A 729 31.57 35.33 46.66
C MET A 729 30.63 36.41 47.22
N ASN A 730 29.80 36.00 48.18
CA ASN A 730 28.96 36.91 48.98
C ASN A 730 29.63 37.15 50.34
N PRO A 731 30.37 38.26 50.56
CA PRO A 731 31.02 38.54 51.83
C PRO A 731 29.98 38.98 52.88
N GLY A 732 29.34 38.01 53.53
CA GLY A 732 28.45 38.25 54.68
C GLY A 732 27.26 37.30 54.77
N LEU A 733 27.44 36.17 55.46
CA LEU A 733 26.34 35.39 56.06
C LEU A 733 26.78 34.65 57.35
N ARG A 734 27.85 35.12 58.01
CA ARG A 734 28.31 34.65 59.32
C ARG A 734 28.88 35.80 60.16
N SER A 735 28.00 36.46 60.89
CA SER A 735 28.32 37.19 62.13
C SER A 735 27.03 37.25 62.96
N ASP A 736 26.80 36.18 63.72
CA ASP A 736 26.01 36.10 64.98
C ASP A 736 25.51 34.66 65.23
N ARG A 737 26.42 33.82 65.76
CA ARG A 737 26.14 32.70 66.68
C ARG A 737 27.45 32.13 67.22
#